data_AF-A0AAE3LXA7-F1
#
_entry.id   AF-A0AAE3LXA7-F1
#
_cell.length_a   1.000
_cell.length_b   1.000
_cell.length_c   1.000
_cell.angle_alpha   90.00
_cell.angle_beta   90.00
_cell.angle_gamma   90.00
#
_symmetry.space_group_name_H-M   'P 1'
#
loop_
_entity.id
_entity.type
_entity.pdbx_description
1 polymer ?
#
loop_
_entity_poly.entity_id
_entity_poly.type
_entity_poly.pdbx_seq_one_letter_code
_entity_poly.pdbx_strand_id
1 'polypeptide(L)'
;CATKSRLVIARCLGGVGYWKYGVEQYAARLRAEGVPLALLPGDDKPDEELRALSTVPDADYDALWSYLVEGGPENSTNFLAYAQAMLDGTDAPEPARPLLKAGVYWPGAGVSDLATAQADWTDGAPVVPIVFYRALVQGAGLNPINRLVKSLIRAGLNPLPVFVASLKDPLSQAILEQLFLATKPSVILNCTSFAVGSPHTGDAAAMNPLAAPSANKAVVFQVVLAASSEEAWSEGLTGLSARDIAMNVALPEVDGRVLSRAISFKGEAYFDEATECPIATYRAVGDRVAFVAELAAKWAKLRATPVGDKKVALVLANYPNKDGRLANGVGLDTPAATVHVLELLAQQGYTLHNAPTTSDALMAVMMSGPTNWLTDRAERAGGMQMSMADYQISYGQLPYDVREQIEARWGKPEADPFYSAGEVDCGHFALSIHQFGNAVVALQPARGYNIDPTDTYHSPDLVPPHNYLAFYFWLRHNWGADAIVHMGKHGNLEWLPGKATALSETCWPEVVLGATPHVYPFIVNDPGEGTQAKRRAAAVIIDHLTPPLTRAESYGPLRDLEALVDEYYEAAGVDPRRIELLRREILSLSDVTGLGKDAGFNGDEDGDLAKLDAYLCELKEAQIRDGLHVFGQSPDGTLERDLAIALARVPRGNGDGRDASLLRALADDLGLGFDPLDCDLAAKVEGKPALLADLTSDTWRTLGDTVERLELVSQDIVDGKREAFGERSQEVVAEIFETILPVVQACGPNEGAGLLSALAGQFVAPAPSGAPTRGRLDVLPTGGNFYSVDARAVPTPTAWTLGWKSANLLIEKHLQDHGDWPRAMLVTAWGTANMRTGGDDIAQAMALMGVKPKWDTANRRVTGFEVLPEGVLGRPRVDVTLRISGFFRDAFPQLIALFDSAAKAVQALDESADQNPAAARAKAGETSARVYGSKPGAYGAGLQAMIDEKLWGNRDDLADAYLEWGGYAYEAGVEGARDRDGFEARLGQVEAIVQNQDNREHDVLDSDDYYQFEGGAAAAVAHLQGQDRPIYHNDHSRPERPVIRTLEDEIGRVVRSRVVNPKWIDGVKRHGYKGAFEMAATVDYLFAFAATTGAVRNHHFDLVEEAYLADDETREFIAEHNAPALLEIAQRLQEAIDRGMWAPKSNSARARIGGLLEPGVGRGVAKSL
;
A
#
# COMPACT_ATOMS: atom_id res chain seq x y z
N CYS A 1 -18.83 53.85 -8.16
CA CYS A 1 -17.44 53.99 -7.71
C CYS A 1 -16.57 54.59 -8.82
N ALA A 2 -16.45 53.96 -9.98
CA ALA A 2 -15.51 54.32 -11.05
C ALA A 2 -15.55 55.80 -11.50
N THR A 3 -16.73 56.42 -11.67
CA THR A 3 -16.83 57.85 -12.07
C THR A 3 -16.42 58.84 -10.97
N LYS A 4 -16.21 58.38 -9.74
CA LYS A 4 -15.69 59.18 -8.62
C LYS A 4 -14.17 59.00 -8.44
N SER A 5 -13.52 58.13 -9.22
CA SER A 5 -12.09 57.87 -9.15
C SER A 5 -11.29 58.90 -9.94
N ARG A 6 -10.02 59.14 -9.55
CA ARG A 6 -9.09 60.00 -10.32
C ARG A 6 -8.54 59.30 -11.56
N LEU A 7 -8.36 57.99 -11.49
CA LEU A 7 -7.88 57.10 -12.56
C LEU A 7 -8.52 55.73 -12.34
N VAL A 8 -8.81 55.02 -13.43
CA VAL A 8 -9.29 53.64 -13.38
C VAL A 8 -8.37 52.76 -14.23
N ILE A 9 -7.84 51.70 -13.62
CA ILE A 9 -7.07 50.67 -14.32
C ILE A 9 -7.78 49.35 -14.08
N ALA A 10 -8.14 48.65 -15.15
CA ALA A 10 -8.73 47.32 -15.07
C ALA A 10 -7.91 46.35 -15.91
N ARG A 11 -7.52 45.22 -15.33
CA ARG A 11 -6.78 44.16 -16.01
C ARG A 11 -7.65 42.92 -16.13
N CYS A 12 -7.84 42.40 -17.35
CA CYS A 12 -8.77 41.29 -17.59
C CYS A 12 -8.18 40.20 -18.51
N LEU A 13 -8.27 38.94 -18.07
CA LEU A 13 -8.01 37.76 -18.90
C LEU A 13 -9.17 37.55 -19.89
N GLY A 14 -8.86 37.17 -21.14
CA GLY A 14 -9.87 36.88 -22.17
C GLY A 14 -10.42 38.11 -22.91
N GLY A 15 -9.83 39.29 -22.70
CA GLY A 15 -10.14 40.50 -23.46
C GLY A 15 -11.57 41.02 -23.28
N VAL A 16 -12.05 41.78 -24.28
CA VAL A 16 -13.43 42.28 -24.32
C VAL A 16 -14.44 41.13 -24.31
N GLY A 17 -14.12 39.98 -24.90
CA GLY A 17 -15.00 38.82 -24.94
C GLY A 17 -15.43 38.31 -23.56
N TYR A 18 -14.53 38.36 -22.58
CA TYR A 18 -14.80 37.90 -21.21
C TYR A 18 -15.66 38.89 -20.41
N TRP A 19 -15.39 40.20 -20.53
CA TRP A 19 -16.05 41.23 -19.71
C TRP A 19 -16.65 42.37 -20.54
N LYS A 20 -17.33 42.00 -21.64
CA LYS A 20 -17.83 42.94 -22.66
C LYS A 20 -18.61 44.12 -22.09
N TYR A 21 -19.66 43.84 -21.32
CA TYR A 21 -20.50 44.88 -20.73
C TYR A 21 -19.70 45.82 -19.83
N GLY A 22 -18.82 45.28 -18.99
CA GLY A 22 -18.00 46.09 -18.08
C GLY A 22 -17.03 46.99 -18.83
N VAL A 23 -16.29 46.42 -19.78
CA VAL A 23 -15.34 47.15 -20.62
C VAL A 23 -16.04 48.29 -21.41
N GLU A 24 -17.15 48.00 -22.08
CA GLU A 24 -17.91 48.99 -22.84
C GLU A 24 -18.49 50.10 -21.95
N GLN A 25 -19.08 49.75 -20.80
CA GLN A 25 -19.64 50.75 -19.89
C GLN A 25 -18.56 51.58 -19.20
N TYR A 26 -17.43 50.99 -18.80
CA TYR A 26 -16.30 51.74 -18.25
C TYR A 26 -15.77 52.73 -19.29
N ALA A 27 -15.51 52.27 -20.52
CA ALA A 27 -15.05 53.12 -21.60
C ALA A 27 -16.02 54.27 -21.91
N ALA A 28 -17.32 54.00 -22.01
CA ALA A 28 -18.32 55.02 -22.32
C ALA A 28 -18.52 56.03 -21.18
N ARG A 29 -18.64 55.56 -19.94
CA ARG A 29 -18.97 56.41 -18.78
C ARG A 29 -17.76 57.22 -18.31
N LEU A 30 -16.58 56.63 -18.24
CA LEU A 30 -15.38 57.34 -17.77
C LEU A 30 -14.92 58.37 -18.80
N ARG A 31 -15.06 58.08 -20.10
CA ARG A 31 -14.83 59.06 -21.16
C ARG A 31 -15.78 60.26 -21.07
N ALA A 32 -17.05 60.03 -20.74
CA ALA A 32 -18.02 61.11 -20.57
C ALA A 32 -17.71 62.01 -19.35
N GLU A 33 -17.18 61.42 -18.28
CA GLU A 33 -16.81 62.12 -17.04
C GLU A 33 -15.37 62.64 -17.01
N GLY A 34 -14.59 62.40 -18.08
CA GLY A 34 -13.18 62.83 -18.18
C GLY A 34 -12.21 62.10 -17.25
N VAL A 35 -12.57 60.91 -16.75
CA VAL A 35 -11.71 60.09 -15.90
C VAL A 35 -10.82 59.21 -16.78
N PRO A 36 -9.48 59.26 -16.65
CA PRO A 36 -8.58 58.40 -17.43
C PRO A 36 -8.83 56.92 -17.13
N LEU A 37 -8.75 56.09 -18.18
CA LEU A 37 -9.03 54.66 -18.16
C LEU A 37 -7.92 53.90 -18.89
N ALA A 38 -7.33 52.91 -18.23
CA ALA A 38 -6.47 51.90 -18.83
C ALA A 38 -7.10 50.51 -18.69
N LEU A 39 -7.45 49.89 -19.81
CA LEU A 39 -7.96 48.52 -19.90
C LEU A 39 -6.81 47.62 -20.37
N LEU A 40 -6.22 46.85 -19.46
CA LEU A 40 -4.98 46.12 -19.70
C LEU A 40 -5.25 44.62 -19.93
N PRO A 41 -4.49 43.94 -20.81
CA PRO A 41 -4.56 42.50 -20.97
C PRO A 41 -4.15 41.77 -19.68
N GLY A 42 -4.83 40.66 -19.41
CA GLY A 42 -4.53 39.77 -18.30
C GLY A 42 -3.27 38.92 -18.47
N ASP A 43 -2.75 38.80 -19.69
CA ASP A 43 -1.53 38.06 -20.04
C ASP A 43 -0.44 39.01 -20.59
N ASP A 44 0.62 38.44 -21.16
CA ASP A 44 1.75 39.14 -21.80
C ASP A 44 1.53 39.40 -23.30
N LYS A 45 0.31 39.19 -23.80
CA LYS A 45 -0.05 39.41 -25.20
C LYS A 45 -0.81 40.72 -25.38
N PRO A 46 -0.50 41.50 -26.44
CA PRO A 46 -1.21 42.72 -26.70
C PRO A 46 -2.68 42.44 -27.07
N ASP A 47 -3.58 43.29 -26.61
CA ASP A 47 -5.01 43.27 -26.97
C ASP A 47 -5.38 44.65 -27.55
N GLU A 48 -5.58 44.69 -28.87
CA GLU A 48 -5.91 45.93 -29.59
C GLU A 48 -7.29 46.47 -29.25
N GLU A 49 -8.26 45.61 -28.90
CA GLU A 49 -9.62 46.03 -28.58
C GLU A 49 -9.66 46.73 -27.22
N LEU A 50 -8.98 46.16 -26.21
CA LEU A 50 -8.84 46.81 -24.90
C LEU A 50 -8.05 48.13 -25.01
N ARG A 51 -7.00 48.15 -25.83
CA ARG A 51 -6.21 49.36 -26.10
C ARG A 51 -7.06 50.47 -26.71
N ALA A 52 -7.85 50.16 -27.74
CA ALA A 52 -8.71 51.14 -28.42
C ALA A 52 -9.81 51.73 -27.51
N LEU A 53 -10.24 50.99 -26.49
CA LEU A 53 -11.25 51.44 -25.52
C LEU A 53 -10.66 52.21 -24.33
N SER A 54 -9.34 52.15 -24.14
CA SER A 54 -8.62 52.96 -23.15
C SER A 54 -8.62 54.44 -23.54
N THR A 55 -8.42 55.32 -22.55
CA THR A 55 -8.39 56.79 -22.74
C THR A 55 -7.07 57.42 -22.32
N VAL A 56 -6.12 56.62 -21.82
CA VAL A 56 -4.74 57.05 -21.53
C VAL A 56 -3.88 57.02 -22.80
N PRO A 57 -2.79 57.81 -22.87
CA PRO A 57 -1.77 57.71 -23.91
C PRO A 57 -1.15 56.31 -24.04
N ASP A 58 -0.70 55.93 -25.24
CA ASP A 58 -0.07 54.63 -25.50
C ASP A 58 1.16 54.36 -24.63
N ALA A 59 1.99 55.38 -24.38
CA ALA A 59 3.17 55.25 -23.54
C ALA A 59 2.80 54.90 -22.08
N ASP A 60 1.74 55.51 -21.56
CA ASP A 60 1.23 55.24 -20.21
C ASP A 60 0.59 53.84 -20.15
N TYR A 61 -0.15 53.46 -21.19
CA TYR A 61 -0.72 52.13 -21.34
C TYR A 61 0.36 51.04 -21.28
N ASP A 62 1.42 51.19 -22.10
CA ASP A 62 2.50 50.22 -22.20
C ASP A 62 3.31 50.13 -20.90
N ALA A 63 3.55 51.26 -20.23
CA ALA A 63 4.25 51.27 -18.94
C ALA A 63 3.43 50.57 -17.84
N LEU A 64 2.15 50.94 -17.69
CA LEU A 64 1.26 50.32 -16.71
C LEU A 64 1.10 48.81 -16.96
N TRP A 65 0.98 48.40 -18.22
CA TRP A 65 0.90 46.98 -18.60
C TRP A 65 2.19 46.24 -18.25
N SER A 66 3.35 46.82 -18.60
CA SER A 66 4.67 46.21 -18.38
C SER A 66 4.94 45.93 -16.90
N TYR A 67 4.57 46.84 -15.98
CA TYR A 67 4.71 46.57 -14.54
C TYR A 67 3.88 45.35 -14.08
N LEU A 68 2.67 45.17 -14.63
CA LEU A 68 1.78 44.06 -14.27
C LEU A 68 2.13 42.74 -14.99
N VAL A 69 2.81 42.80 -16.13
CA VAL A 69 3.38 41.64 -16.84
C VAL A 69 4.57 41.09 -16.08
N GLU A 70 5.54 41.93 -15.73
CA GLU A 70 6.72 41.50 -14.99
C GLU A 70 6.37 41.09 -13.54
N GLY A 71 5.51 41.89 -12.90
CA GLY A 71 5.00 41.65 -11.55
C GLY A 71 6.06 41.76 -10.46
N GLY A 72 5.67 41.43 -9.23
CA GLY A 72 6.53 41.51 -8.04
C GLY A 72 6.42 42.84 -7.27
N PRO A 73 6.96 42.91 -6.04
CA PRO A 73 6.72 44.02 -5.12
C PRO A 73 7.26 45.37 -5.60
N GLU A 74 8.45 45.40 -6.20
CA GLU A 74 9.06 46.64 -6.72
C GLU A 74 8.25 47.18 -7.91
N ASN A 75 7.91 46.31 -8.87
CA ASN A 75 7.06 46.71 -10.00
C ASN A 75 5.64 47.11 -9.56
N SER A 76 5.08 46.50 -8.51
CA SER A 76 3.77 46.90 -7.96
C SER A 76 3.83 48.28 -7.30
N THR A 77 4.95 48.59 -6.63
CA THR A 77 5.20 49.92 -6.05
C THR A 77 5.39 50.95 -7.15
N ASN A 78 6.20 50.64 -8.17
CA ASN A 78 6.42 51.52 -9.31
C ASN A 78 5.15 51.70 -10.15
N PHE A 79 4.29 50.68 -10.27
CA PHE A 79 2.97 50.80 -10.90
C PHE A 79 2.10 51.86 -10.20
N LEU A 80 2.03 51.84 -8.87
CA LEU A 80 1.29 52.84 -8.11
C LEU A 80 1.94 54.22 -8.18
N ALA A 81 3.28 54.30 -8.11
CA ALA A 81 4.02 55.54 -8.28
C ALA A 81 3.86 56.14 -9.68
N TYR A 82 3.78 55.29 -10.71
CA TYR A 82 3.56 55.69 -12.10
C TYR A 82 2.13 56.21 -12.27
N ALA A 83 1.14 55.50 -11.73
CA ALA A 83 -0.25 55.97 -11.69
C ALA A 83 -0.38 57.33 -10.98
N GLN A 84 0.38 57.55 -9.90
CA GLN A 84 0.45 58.85 -9.25
C GLN A 84 1.13 59.91 -10.12
N ALA A 85 2.26 59.60 -10.75
CA ALA A 85 2.96 60.53 -11.64
C ALA A 85 2.10 60.96 -12.83
N MET A 86 1.32 60.05 -13.42
CA MET A 86 0.33 60.35 -14.44
C MET A 86 -0.74 61.34 -13.95
N LEU A 87 -1.19 61.18 -12.71
CA LEU A 87 -2.24 62.01 -12.11
C LEU A 87 -1.75 63.39 -11.67
N ASP A 88 -0.50 63.49 -11.23
CA ASP A 88 0.09 64.70 -10.68
C ASP A 88 0.93 65.46 -11.74
N GLY A 89 1.17 64.86 -12.92
CA GLY A 89 1.94 65.44 -14.02
C GLY A 89 3.43 65.58 -13.71
N THR A 90 3.98 64.66 -12.90
CA THR A 90 5.37 64.65 -12.47
C THR A 90 6.21 63.66 -13.27
N ASP A 91 7.53 63.63 -13.03
CA ASP A 91 8.42 62.66 -13.66
C ASP A 91 8.00 61.21 -13.34
N ALA A 92 8.03 60.36 -14.37
CA ALA A 92 7.70 58.95 -14.26
C ALA A 92 8.78 58.18 -13.47
N PRO A 93 8.40 57.17 -12.67
CA PRO A 93 9.37 56.28 -12.01
C PRO A 93 10.13 55.41 -13.03
N GLU A 94 11.16 54.73 -12.53
CA GLU A 94 11.96 53.76 -13.28
C GLU A 94 11.10 52.67 -13.92
N PRO A 95 11.36 52.29 -15.19
CA PRO A 95 10.55 51.33 -15.94
C PRO A 95 10.51 49.94 -15.29
N ALA A 96 9.53 49.14 -15.70
CA ALA A 96 9.33 47.79 -15.20
C ALA A 96 10.60 46.94 -15.35
N ARG A 97 10.99 46.26 -14.26
CA ARG A 97 12.17 45.39 -14.23
C ARG A 97 11.76 43.93 -14.43
N PRO A 98 12.42 43.19 -15.33
CA PRO A 98 12.09 41.80 -15.54
C PRO A 98 12.45 40.94 -14.35
N LEU A 99 11.49 40.16 -13.85
CA LEU A 99 11.77 39.20 -12.79
C LEU A 99 12.35 37.93 -13.42
N LEU A 100 13.56 37.56 -13.00
CA LEU A 100 14.26 36.37 -13.49
C LEU A 100 13.39 35.12 -13.41
N LYS A 101 13.60 34.14 -14.31
CA LYS A 101 12.88 32.86 -14.27
C LYS A 101 13.29 32.01 -13.06
N ALA A 102 14.55 32.09 -12.66
CA ALA A 102 15.06 31.48 -11.44
C ALA A 102 16.15 32.35 -10.83
N GLY A 103 16.40 32.21 -9.54
CA GLY A 103 17.40 33.00 -8.83
C GLY A 103 17.40 32.75 -7.32
N VAL A 104 18.38 33.33 -6.64
CA VAL A 104 18.47 33.27 -5.17
C VAL A 104 17.55 34.35 -4.59
N TYR A 105 16.92 34.06 -3.47
CA TYR A 105 16.11 35.02 -2.73
C TYR A 105 16.55 35.04 -1.27
N TRP A 106 16.88 36.19 -0.69
CA TRP A 106 17.22 36.27 0.73
C TRP A 106 16.21 37.09 1.54
N PRO A 107 15.70 36.58 2.68
CA PRO A 107 14.76 37.34 3.51
C PRO A 107 15.33 38.69 3.93
N GLY A 108 14.64 39.78 3.56
CA GLY A 108 15.07 41.15 3.84
C GLY A 108 15.90 41.81 2.73
N ALA A 109 16.63 41.04 1.92
CA ALA A 109 17.35 41.55 0.75
C ALA A 109 16.59 41.37 -0.57
N GLY A 110 15.57 40.50 -0.61
CA GLY A 110 14.77 40.25 -1.82
C GLY A 110 15.46 39.29 -2.80
N VAL A 111 15.25 39.50 -4.10
CA VAL A 111 15.95 38.74 -5.16
C VAL A 111 17.43 39.13 -5.12
N SER A 112 18.30 38.15 -4.92
CA SER A 112 19.72 38.35 -4.63
C SER A 112 20.60 37.33 -5.34
N ASP A 113 21.89 37.34 -5.02
CA ASP A 113 22.87 36.35 -5.49
C ASP A 113 23.28 35.36 -4.37
N LEU A 114 24.13 34.40 -4.75
CA LEU A 114 24.66 33.40 -3.82
C LEU A 114 25.54 34.04 -2.72
N ALA A 115 26.31 35.08 -3.06
CA ALA A 115 27.19 35.76 -2.11
C ALA A 115 26.41 36.39 -0.94
N THR A 116 25.23 36.93 -1.24
CA THR A 116 24.31 37.47 -0.23
C THR A 116 23.87 36.39 0.77
N ALA A 117 23.50 35.19 0.28
CA ALA A 117 23.13 34.09 1.17
C ALA A 117 24.33 33.60 2.01
N GLN A 118 25.51 33.50 1.39
CA GLN A 118 26.75 33.06 2.05
C GLN A 118 27.22 33.99 3.17
N ALA A 119 26.86 35.28 3.15
CA ALA A 119 27.23 36.22 4.19
C ALA A 119 26.67 35.86 5.57
N ASP A 120 25.54 35.15 5.61
CA ASP A 120 24.86 34.69 6.84
C ASP A 120 25.11 33.20 7.14
N TRP A 121 25.96 32.52 6.35
CA TRP A 121 26.26 31.10 6.52
C TRP A 121 27.32 30.83 7.59
N THR A 122 27.22 29.68 8.23
CA THR A 122 28.25 29.15 9.13
C THR A 122 29.22 28.28 8.32
N ASP A 123 30.52 28.53 8.46
CA ASP A 123 31.54 27.76 7.74
C ASP A 123 31.46 26.25 8.10
N GLY A 124 31.58 25.40 7.08
CA GLY A 124 31.47 23.94 7.22
C GLY A 124 30.07 23.39 7.51
N ALA A 125 29.05 24.23 7.73
CA ALA A 125 27.69 23.73 7.99
C ALA A 125 27.01 23.21 6.71
N PRO A 126 26.14 22.17 6.80
CA PRO A 126 25.48 21.59 5.64
C PRO A 126 24.59 22.59 4.89
N VAL A 127 24.71 22.63 3.57
CA VAL A 127 23.88 23.49 2.70
C VAL A 127 22.55 22.80 2.38
N VAL A 128 21.44 23.53 2.56
CA VAL A 128 20.07 23.06 2.34
C VAL A 128 19.33 24.01 1.39
N PRO A 129 19.25 23.69 0.09
CA PRO A 129 18.43 24.44 -0.84
C PRO A 129 16.95 24.36 -0.51
N ILE A 130 16.25 25.49 -0.58
CA ILE A 130 14.79 25.58 -0.54
C ILE A 130 14.34 25.98 -1.95
N VAL A 131 13.84 25.03 -2.73
CA VAL A 131 13.39 25.27 -4.11
C VAL A 131 11.90 25.57 -4.12
N PHE A 132 11.48 26.72 -4.61
CA PHE A 132 10.07 27.14 -4.57
C PHE A 132 9.63 27.89 -5.84
N TYR A 133 8.32 28.05 -6.05
CA TYR A 133 7.81 28.71 -7.24
C TYR A 133 8.12 30.21 -7.28
N ARG A 134 8.58 30.70 -8.44
CA ARG A 134 8.72 32.13 -8.78
C ARG A 134 7.44 32.93 -8.51
N ALA A 135 6.28 32.31 -8.69
CA ALA A 135 4.98 32.93 -8.41
C ALA A 135 4.84 33.41 -6.95
N LEU A 136 5.52 32.78 -5.98
CA LEU A 136 5.50 33.26 -4.59
C LEU A 136 6.26 34.57 -4.43
N VAL A 137 7.33 34.79 -5.21
CA VAL A 137 8.05 36.08 -5.25
C VAL A 137 7.16 37.15 -5.87
N GLN A 138 6.49 36.82 -6.99
CA GLN A 138 5.58 37.75 -7.67
C GLN A 138 4.40 38.18 -6.80
N GLY A 139 3.81 37.24 -6.08
CA GLY A 139 2.64 37.47 -5.21
C GLY A 139 2.97 37.82 -3.75
N ALA A 140 4.24 38.05 -3.40
CA ALA A 140 4.70 38.31 -2.03
C ALA A 140 4.30 37.23 -1.00
N GLY A 141 4.02 36.00 -1.43
CA GLY A 141 3.61 34.87 -0.59
C GLY A 141 4.78 34.17 0.13
N LEU A 142 5.80 34.92 0.55
CA LEU A 142 7.10 34.39 1.00
C LEU A 142 7.17 34.14 2.52
N ASN A 143 6.08 34.33 3.26
CA ASN A 143 6.00 34.04 4.69
C ASN A 143 6.51 32.63 5.08
N PRO A 144 6.05 31.53 4.44
CA PRO A 144 6.58 30.19 4.72
C PRO A 144 8.08 30.05 4.43
N ILE A 145 8.55 30.58 3.29
CA ILE A 145 9.96 30.49 2.91
C ILE A 145 10.84 31.25 3.94
N ASN A 146 10.43 32.45 4.34
CA ASN A 146 11.15 33.26 5.33
C ASN A 146 11.23 32.56 6.70
N ARG A 147 10.14 31.90 7.12
CA ARG A 147 10.08 31.15 8.38
C ARG A 147 10.98 29.92 8.32
N LEU A 148 10.98 29.21 7.20
CA LEU A 148 11.82 28.03 6.99
C LEU A 148 13.32 28.38 6.97
N VAL A 149 13.72 29.45 6.27
CA VAL A 149 15.11 29.96 6.29
C VAL A 149 15.57 30.22 7.74
N LYS A 150 14.77 30.93 8.53
CA LYS A 150 15.09 31.21 9.94
C LYS A 150 15.19 29.94 10.79
N SER A 151 14.32 28.96 10.54
CA SER A 151 14.32 27.70 11.27
C SER A 151 15.55 26.84 10.94
N LEU A 152 15.98 26.81 9.68
CA LEU A 152 17.18 26.10 9.25
C LEU A 152 18.45 26.70 9.86
N ILE A 153 18.57 28.03 9.92
CA ILE A 153 19.70 28.71 10.60
C ILE A 153 19.75 28.32 12.08
N ARG A 154 18.59 28.29 12.77
CA ARG A 154 18.51 27.86 14.17
C ARG A 154 18.87 26.38 14.37
N ALA A 155 18.60 25.54 13.37
CA ALA A 155 19.00 24.14 13.35
C ALA A 155 20.48 23.93 12.97
N GLY A 156 21.25 25.01 12.75
CA GLY A 156 22.68 24.93 12.41
C GLY A 156 22.96 24.58 10.94
N LEU A 157 22.02 24.89 10.03
CA LEU A 157 22.13 24.61 8.60
C LEU A 157 22.29 25.91 7.80
N ASN A 158 22.88 25.79 6.61
CA ASN A 158 23.06 26.89 5.66
C ASN A 158 21.93 26.88 4.61
N PRO A 159 20.86 27.68 4.77
CA PRO A 159 19.75 27.67 3.81
C PRO A 159 20.13 28.35 2.49
N LEU A 160 19.69 27.76 1.37
CA LEU A 160 19.80 28.34 0.03
C LEU A 160 18.41 28.43 -0.63
N PRO A 161 17.58 29.43 -0.28
CA PRO A 161 16.33 29.73 -0.98
C PRO A 161 16.53 30.09 -2.46
N VAL A 162 15.99 29.26 -3.35
CA VAL A 162 16.03 29.41 -4.81
C VAL A 162 14.61 29.37 -5.37
N PHE A 163 14.19 30.43 -6.05
CA PHE A 163 12.93 30.40 -6.79
C PHE A 163 13.14 29.88 -8.20
N VAL A 164 12.14 29.20 -8.76
CA VAL A 164 12.12 28.68 -10.14
C VAL A 164 10.76 28.89 -10.79
N ALA A 165 10.74 29.14 -12.10
CA ALA A 165 9.50 29.21 -12.87
C ALA A 165 8.88 27.81 -13.00
N SER A 166 9.71 26.81 -13.29
CA SER A 166 9.35 25.40 -13.35
C SER A 166 10.62 24.56 -13.25
N LEU A 167 10.53 23.36 -12.65
CA LEU A 167 11.62 22.37 -12.71
C LEU A 167 11.81 21.78 -14.12
N LYS A 168 10.89 22.03 -15.05
CA LYS A 168 10.97 21.66 -16.47
C LYS A 168 11.47 22.80 -17.37
N ASP A 169 11.63 24.01 -16.84
CA ASP A 169 12.13 25.16 -17.62
C ASP A 169 13.67 25.08 -17.74
N PRO A 170 14.25 25.03 -18.96
CA PRO A 170 15.69 24.82 -19.15
C PRO A 170 16.58 25.86 -18.46
N LEU A 171 16.15 27.12 -18.41
CA LEU A 171 16.91 28.18 -17.73
C LEU A 171 16.92 27.97 -16.21
N SER A 172 15.77 27.59 -15.65
CA SER A 172 15.65 27.23 -14.24
C SER A 172 16.53 26.02 -13.88
N GLN A 173 16.59 25.00 -14.76
CA GLN A 173 17.47 23.84 -14.58
C GLN A 173 18.95 24.22 -14.60
N ALA A 174 19.39 25.03 -15.55
CA ALA A 174 20.79 25.47 -15.65
C ALA A 174 21.24 26.29 -14.43
N ILE A 175 20.36 27.16 -13.91
CA ILE A 175 20.65 27.95 -12.69
C ILE A 175 20.75 27.03 -11.46
N LEU A 176 19.82 26.07 -11.30
CA LEU A 176 19.90 25.09 -10.22
C LEU A 176 21.18 24.27 -10.29
N GLU A 177 21.55 23.79 -11.48
CA GLU A 177 22.78 23.04 -11.69
C GLU A 177 24.01 23.85 -11.28
N GLN A 178 24.13 25.10 -11.72
CA GLN A 178 25.23 25.98 -11.36
C GLN A 178 25.32 26.20 -9.85
N LEU A 179 24.18 26.49 -9.20
CA LEU A 179 24.12 26.69 -7.75
C LEU A 179 24.48 25.41 -6.99
N PHE A 180 24.00 24.26 -7.42
CA PHE A 180 24.27 22.98 -6.77
C PHE A 180 25.72 22.51 -6.96
N LEU A 181 26.32 22.73 -8.12
CA LEU A 181 27.75 22.48 -8.32
C LEU A 181 28.63 23.36 -7.43
N ALA A 182 28.23 24.63 -7.23
CA ALA A 182 28.95 25.57 -6.38
C ALA A 182 28.83 25.26 -4.88
N THR A 183 27.69 24.71 -4.44
CA THR A 183 27.36 24.60 -3.01
C THR A 183 27.28 23.17 -2.47
N LYS A 184 27.13 22.17 -3.34
CA LYS A 184 27.01 20.74 -3.04
C LYS A 184 25.96 20.45 -1.95
N PRO A 185 24.67 20.43 -2.31
CA PRO A 185 23.57 20.22 -1.36
C PRO A 185 23.77 18.98 -0.50
N SER A 186 23.45 19.08 0.79
CA SER A 186 23.38 17.91 1.68
C SER A 186 21.98 17.30 1.69
N VAL A 187 20.96 18.16 1.71
CA VAL A 187 19.51 17.86 1.67
C VAL A 187 18.84 18.93 0.83
N ILE A 188 17.77 18.61 0.09
CA ILE A 188 16.98 19.57 -0.69
C ILE A 188 15.55 19.62 -0.15
N LEU A 189 15.03 20.83 0.10
CA LEU A 189 13.64 21.08 0.47
C LEU A 189 12.89 21.65 -0.74
N ASN A 190 12.02 20.86 -1.36
CA ASN A 190 11.26 21.28 -2.52
C ASN A 190 9.83 21.68 -2.14
N CYS A 191 9.50 22.95 -2.35
CA CYS A 191 8.17 23.54 -2.16
C CYS A 191 7.41 23.72 -3.49
N THR A 192 7.91 23.17 -4.60
CA THR A 192 7.17 23.12 -5.87
C THR A 192 6.24 21.91 -5.91
N SER A 193 5.03 22.09 -6.43
CA SER A 193 4.09 21.00 -6.69
C SER A 193 4.40 20.30 -8.02
N PHE A 194 3.82 19.11 -8.24
CA PHE A 194 3.98 18.24 -9.41
C PHE A 194 5.33 17.53 -9.55
N ALA A 195 5.30 16.46 -10.36
CA ALA A 195 6.47 15.70 -10.78
C ALA A 195 7.19 16.36 -11.97
N VAL A 196 8.50 16.17 -12.03
CA VAL A 196 9.29 16.39 -13.24
C VAL A 196 9.09 15.20 -14.18
N GLY A 197 9.20 13.99 -13.64
CA GLY A 197 8.95 12.73 -14.34
C GLY A 197 7.49 12.50 -14.71
N SER A 198 7.25 11.43 -15.47
CA SER A 198 5.91 10.94 -15.80
C SER A 198 5.74 9.52 -15.26
N PRO A 199 4.57 9.19 -14.69
CA PRO A 199 4.24 7.82 -14.29
C PRO A 199 3.80 6.93 -15.48
N HIS A 200 3.74 7.46 -16.70
CA HIS A 200 3.26 6.72 -17.87
C HIS A 200 4.43 6.09 -18.65
N THR A 201 4.26 4.82 -19.00
CA THR A 201 5.18 4.07 -19.86
C THR A 201 5.28 4.70 -21.25
N GLY A 202 6.50 4.98 -21.72
CA GLY A 202 6.78 5.54 -23.06
C GLY A 202 7.01 7.05 -23.12
N ASP A 203 6.77 7.80 -22.05
CA ASP A 203 7.14 9.23 -21.99
C ASP A 203 8.66 9.38 -21.87
N ALA A 204 9.25 10.34 -22.61
CA ALA A 204 10.66 10.67 -22.45
C ALA A 204 10.92 11.14 -21.01
N ALA A 205 11.85 10.47 -20.31
CA ALA A 205 12.23 10.87 -18.96
C ALA A 205 12.82 12.29 -18.99
N ALA A 206 12.02 13.26 -18.54
CA ALA A 206 12.52 14.61 -18.34
C ALA A 206 13.60 14.56 -17.25
N MET A 207 14.78 15.11 -17.54
CA MET A 207 15.87 15.18 -16.56
C MET A 207 15.38 15.90 -15.30
N ASN A 208 15.36 15.20 -14.17
CA ASN A 208 15.00 15.79 -12.89
C ASN A 208 16.21 16.54 -12.30
N PRO A 209 16.20 17.89 -12.27
CA PRO A 209 17.34 18.67 -11.78
C PRO A 209 17.63 18.44 -10.29
N LEU A 210 16.65 17.93 -9.52
CA LEU A 210 16.81 17.64 -8.10
C LEU A 210 17.43 16.26 -7.83
N ALA A 211 17.50 15.39 -8.85
CA ALA A 211 18.15 14.09 -8.80
C ALA A 211 19.37 13.99 -9.75
N ALA A 212 19.70 15.09 -10.44
CA ALA A 212 20.86 15.17 -11.32
C ALA A 212 22.18 15.02 -10.53
N PRO A 213 23.30 14.65 -11.19
CA PRO A 213 24.60 14.55 -10.52
C PRO A 213 25.00 15.81 -9.74
N SER A 214 24.62 17.00 -10.23
CA SER A 214 24.85 18.28 -9.57
C SER A 214 24.15 18.41 -8.21
N ALA A 215 22.98 17.76 -8.04
CA ALA A 215 22.25 17.71 -6.77
C ALA A 215 22.95 16.88 -5.69
N ASN A 216 24.14 16.32 -5.98
CA ASN A 216 25.01 15.67 -5.01
C ASN A 216 24.33 14.50 -4.29
N LYS A 217 23.43 13.77 -4.98
CA LYS A 217 22.59 12.70 -4.39
C LYS A 217 21.90 13.13 -3.08
N ALA A 218 21.56 14.40 -2.92
CA ALA A 218 20.89 14.88 -1.72
C ALA A 218 19.46 14.34 -1.66
N VAL A 219 19.02 13.89 -0.47
CA VAL A 219 17.64 13.51 -0.27
C VAL A 219 16.73 14.72 -0.52
N VAL A 220 15.66 14.51 -1.26
CA VAL A 220 14.70 15.55 -1.65
C VAL A 220 13.44 15.40 -0.82
N PHE A 221 13.18 16.35 0.08
CA PHE A 221 11.92 16.42 0.82
C PHE A 221 10.90 17.26 0.08
N GLN A 222 9.70 16.71 -0.10
CA GLN A 222 8.55 17.47 -0.54
C GLN A 222 7.95 18.22 0.66
N VAL A 223 7.94 19.54 0.58
CA VAL A 223 7.42 20.46 1.60
C VAL A 223 6.14 21.09 1.06
N VAL A 224 5.01 20.89 1.74
CA VAL A 224 3.70 21.24 1.18
C VAL A 224 3.30 22.66 1.57
N LEU A 225 2.94 23.46 0.55
CA LEU A 225 2.25 24.75 0.70
C LEU A 225 0.79 24.52 0.30
N ALA A 226 -0.04 24.13 1.27
CA ALA A 226 -1.39 23.62 1.02
C ALA A 226 -2.32 24.73 0.50
N ALA A 227 -3.18 24.38 -0.45
CA ALA A 227 -4.19 25.30 -0.98
C ALA A 227 -5.41 25.44 -0.06
N SER A 228 -5.61 24.49 0.87
CA SER A 228 -6.65 24.53 1.90
C SER A 228 -6.34 25.52 3.03
N SER A 229 -7.34 25.82 3.85
CA SER A 229 -7.20 26.63 5.06
C SER A 229 -6.54 25.84 6.20
N GLU A 230 -5.96 26.57 7.14
CA GLU A 230 -5.37 26.00 8.37
C GLU A 230 -6.45 25.36 9.25
N GLU A 231 -7.63 26.01 9.36
CA GLU A 231 -8.78 25.52 10.11
C GLU A 231 -9.21 24.12 9.63
N ALA A 232 -9.43 23.96 8.31
CA ALA A 232 -9.80 22.69 7.72
C ALA A 232 -8.76 21.59 7.96
N TRP A 233 -7.46 21.94 7.93
CA TRP A 233 -6.40 20.99 8.28
C TRP A 233 -6.39 20.65 9.77
N SER A 234 -6.54 21.65 10.64
CA SER A 234 -6.43 21.47 12.10
C SER A 234 -7.56 20.61 12.65
N GLU A 235 -8.80 20.84 12.19
CA GLU A 235 -10.01 20.15 12.64
C GLU A 235 -10.23 18.81 11.91
N GLY A 236 -9.81 18.69 10.65
CA GLY A 236 -10.02 17.49 9.84
C GLY A 236 -9.00 16.38 10.07
N LEU A 237 -9.36 15.14 9.71
CA LEU A 237 -8.48 13.96 9.80
C LEU A 237 -7.85 13.55 8.45
N THR A 238 -8.33 14.11 7.33
CA THR A 238 -7.74 13.87 6.00
C THR A 238 -6.35 14.49 5.83
N GLY A 239 -6.12 15.64 6.48
CA GLY A 239 -4.87 16.40 6.43
C GLY A 239 -4.72 17.24 5.15
N LEU A 240 -4.83 16.63 3.97
CA LEU A 240 -4.76 17.34 2.69
C LEU A 240 -6.01 17.12 1.85
N SER A 241 -6.38 18.14 1.08
CA SER A 241 -7.44 18.01 0.07
C SER A 241 -7.03 17.01 -1.01
N ALA A 242 -8.00 16.38 -1.69
CA ALA A 242 -7.70 15.45 -2.81
C ALA A 242 -6.82 16.08 -3.89
N ARG A 243 -6.98 17.39 -4.15
CA ARG A 243 -6.13 18.16 -5.06
C ARG A 243 -4.70 18.25 -4.54
N ASP A 244 -4.52 18.58 -3.26
CA ASP A 244 -3.21 18.69 -2.65
C ASP A 244 -2.49 17.34 -2.55
N ILE A 245 -3.22 16.25 -2.26
CA ILE A 245 -2.67 14.88 -2.28
C ILE A 245 -2.13 14.55 -3.67
N ALA A 246 -2.91 14.78 -4.73
CA ALA A 246 -2.47 14.50 -6.08
C ALA A 246 -1.23 15.33 -6.48
N MET A 247 -1.23 16.63 -6.19
CA MET A 247 -0.21 17.57 -6.65
C MET A 247 1.06 17.59 -5.80
N ASN A 248 0.93 17.38 -4.49
CA ASN A 248 2.02 17.54 -3.52
C ASN A 248 2.44 16.22 -2.85
N VAL A 249 1.76 15.10 -3.12
CA VAL A 249 2.11 13.79 -2.54
C VAL A 249 2.31 12.76 -3.64
N ALA A 250 1.23 12.29 -4.28
CA ALA A 250 1.28 11.16 -5.21
C ALA A 250 2.17 11.41 -6.44
N LEU A 251 2.06 12.57 -7.09
CA LEU A 251 2.95 12.89 -8.23
C LEU A 251 4.42 13.09 -7.77
N PRO A 252 4.72 13.88 -6.72
CA PRO A 252 6.07 13.94 -6.15
C PRO A 252 6.72 12.61 -5.76
N GLU A 253 5.96 11.59 -5.37
CA GLU A 253 6.48 10.24 -5.10
C GLU A 253 7.17 9.65 -6.35
N VAL A 254 6.67 9.94 -7.56
CA VAL A 254 7.25 9.50 -8.86
C VAL A 254 8.67 10.05 -9.07
N ASP A 255 8.97 11.22 -8.51
CA ASP A 255 10.30 11.82 -8.55
C ASP A 255 11.23 11.31 -7.42
N GLY A 256 10.77 10.37 -6.60
CA GLY A 256 11.51 9.83 -5.44
C GLY A 256 11.55 10.79 -4.25
N ARG A 257 10.68 11.81 -4.22
CA ARG A 257 10.66 12.79 -3.12
C ARG A 257 10.04 12.17 -1.87
N VAL A 258 10.65 12.45 -0.72
CA VAL A 258 10.15 12.00 0.60
C VAL A 258 9.16 13.05 1.12
N LEU A 259 7.93 12.64 1.45
CA LEU A 259 6.97 13.58 2.02
C LEU A 259 7.42 14.03 3.42
N SER A 260 7.49 15.34 3.63
CA SER A 260 7.73 15.93 4.96
C SER A 260 6.40 16.35 5.61
N ARG A 261 6.09 17.65 5.63
CA ARG A 261 4.88 18.23 6.21
C ARG A 261 4.29 19.34 5.35
N ALA A 262 3.01 19.64 5.60
CA ALA A 262 2.42 20.92 5.20
C ALA A 262 2.87 22.00 6.18
N ILE A 263 3.67 22.95 5.70
CA ILE A 263 4.23 24.02 6.55
C ILE A 263 3.42 25.30 6.48
N SER A 264 2.48 25.40 5.54
CA SER A 264 1.61 26.57 5.40
C SER A 264 0.31 26.24 4.71
N PHE A 265 -0.68 27.05 5.01
CA PHE A 265 -2.04 26.95 4.49
C PHE A 265 -2.46 28.29 3.88
N LYS A 266 -3.30 28.23 2.85
CA LYS A 266 -3.81 29.41 2.18
C LYS A 266 -5.15 29.80 2.82
N GLY A 267 -5.22 31.00 3.34
CA GLY A 267 -6.45 31.54 3.94
C GLY A 267 -6.53 33.04 3.78
N GLU A 268 -7.69 33.60 4.13
CA GLU A 268 -7.84 35.04 4.27
C GLU A 268 -6.90 35.52 5.40
N ALA A 269 -6.00 36.44 5.06
CA ALA A 269 -5.08 37.05 6.00
C ALA A 269 -5.80 38.16 6.79
N TYR A 270 -6.52 39.01 6.07
CA TYR A 270 -7.37 40.08 6.59
C TYR A 270 -8.29 40.60 5.47
N PHE A 271 -9.40 41.22 5.87
CA PHE A 271 -10.20 42.06 4.99
C PHE A 271 -9.64 43.49 5.02
N ASP A 272 -9.26 44.02 3.86
CA ASP A 272 -8.73 45.38 3.76
C ASP A 272 -9.88 46.37 3.54
N GLU A 273 -10.26 47.10 4.58
CA GLU A 273 -11.34 48.11 4.55
C GLU A 273 -11.11 49.21 3.51
N ALA A 274 -9.85 49.53 3.17
CA ALA A 274 -9.55 50.59 2.22
C ALA A 274 -9.79 50.17 0.76
N THR A 275 -9.55 48.89 0.44
CA THR A 275 -9.75 48.31 -0.89
C THR A 275 -11.03 47.47 -0.99
N GLU A 276 -11.71 47.21 0.12
CA GLU A 276 -12.90 46.35 0.25
C GLU A 276 -12.63 44.93 -0.29
N CYS A 277 -11.40 44.45 -0.10
CA CYS A 277 -10.93 43.18 -0.64
C CYS A 277 -10.44 42.24 0.48
N PRO A 278 -10.88 40.96 0.48
CA PRO A 278 -10.25 39.94 1.29
C PRO A 278 -8.88 39.60 0.70
N ILE A 279 -7.81 39.80 1.48
CA ILE A 279 -6.44 39.48 1.07
C ILE A 279 -6.10 38.06 1.52
N ALA A 280 -5.99 37.12 0.58
CA ALA A 280 -5.58 35.75 0.88
C ALA A 280 -4.07 35.56 0.71
N THR A 281 -3.42 34.89 1.67
CA THR A 281 -1.98 34.58 1.61
C THR A 281 -1.66 33.23 2.24
N TYR A 282 -0.43 32.75 2.00
CA TYR A 282 0.10 31.59 2.71
C TYR A 282 0.56 32.00 4.11
N ARG A 283 0.02 31.32 5.13
CA ARG A 283 0.43 31.49 6.53
C ARG A 283 1.17 30.26 7.00
N ALA A 284 2.39 30.46 7.47
CA ALA A 284 3.23 29.37 7.97
C ALA A 284 2.79 28.91 9.37
N VAL A 285 2.80 27.60 9.60
CA VAL A 285 2.55 27.00 10.91
C VAL A 285 3.88 26.65 11.58
N GLY A 286 4.11 27.18 12.78
CA GLY A 286 5.44 27.25 13.39
C GLY A 286 6.07 25.90 13.72
N ASP A 287 5.30 25.01 14.34
CA ASP A 287 5.72 23.65 14.71
C ASP A 287 6.01 22.79 13.46
N ARG A 288 5.20 22.91 12.41
CA ARG A 288 5.40 22.21 11.13
C ARG A 288 6.69 22.65 10.45
N VAL A 289 6.99 23.95 10.45
CA VAL A 289 8.27 24.49 9.94
C VAL A 289 9.46 23.97 10.76
N ALA A 290 9.32 23.92 12.09
CA ALA A 290 10.36 23.42 12.98
C ALA A 290 10.66 21.93 12.71
N PHE A 291 9.63 21.10 12.56
CA PHE A 291 9.77 19.68 12.23
C PHE A 291 10.56 19.47 10.93
N VAL A 292 10.21 20.19 9.86
CA VAL A 292 10.92 20.07 8.56
C VAL A 292 12.39 20.47 8.68
N ALA A 293 12.69 21.53 9.45
CA ALA A 293 14.07 21.95 9.69
C ALA A 293 14.87 20.91 10.51
N GLU A 294 14.25 20.30 11.53
CA GLU A 294 14.86 19.23 12.31
C GLU A 294 15.11 17.98 11.46
N LEU A 295 14.14 17.59 10.62
CA LEU A 295 14.27 16.45 9.71
C LEU A 295 15.44 16.65 8.75
N ALA A 296 15.54 17.85 8.15
CA ALA A 296 16.68 18.20 7.30
C ALA A 296 18.02 18.13 8.06
N ALA A 297 18.05 18.59 9.32
CA ALA A 297 19.24 18.55 10.15
C ALA A 297 19.66 17.11 10.48
N LYS A 298 18.71 16.23 10.78
CA LYS A 298 19.00 14.82 11.09
C LYS A 298 19.49 14.05 9.87
N TRP A 299 18.93 14.28 8.69
CA TRP A 299 19.43 13.69 7.44
C TRP A 299 20.80 14.25 7.04
N ALA A 300 21.05 15.54 7.24
CA ALA A 300 22.36 16.14 7.02
C ALA A 300 23.41 15.58 8.00
N LYS A 301 23.03 15.39 9.27
CA LYS A 301 23.86 14.72 10.28
C LYS A 301 24.17 13.29 9.86
N LEU A 302 23.15 12.49 9.52
CA LEU A 302 23.33 11.12 9.04
C LEU A 302 24.36 11.06 7.92
N ARG A 303 24.24 11.95 6.92
CA ARG A 303 25.18 12.02 5.79
C ARG A 303 26.61 12.39 6.21
N ALA A 304 26.78 13.28 7.20
CA ALA A 304 28.07 13.74 7.66
C ALA A 304 28.76 12.77 8.65
N THR A 305 27.99 11.95 9.37
CA THR A 305 28.53 10.99 10.35
C THR A 305 29.43 9.95 9.65
N PRO A 306 30.68 9.76 10.09
CA PRO A 306 31.55 8.70 9.59
C PRO A 306 30.93 7.31 9.75
N VAL A 307 31.13 6.41 8.79
CA VAL A 307 30.44 5.10 8.75
C VAL A 307 30.63 4.29 10.04
N GLY A 308 31.85 4.26 10.60
CA GLY A 308 32.12 3.55 11.85
C GLY A 308 31.37 4.08 13.07
N ASP A 309 30.95 5.34 13.05
CA ASP A 309 30.26 6.02 14.15
C ASP A 309 28.73 6.07 13.97
N LYS A 310 28.22 5.72 12.79
CA LYS A 310 26.79 5.75 12.49
C LYS A 310 26.03 4.72 13.31
N LYS A 311 24.97 5.17 13.99
CA LYS A 311 24.09 4.32 14.80
C LYS A 311 22.79 3.97 14.07
N VAL A 312 22.55 2.69 13.81
CA VAL A 312 21.38 2.20 13.08
C VAL A 312 20.54 1.25 13.93
N ALA A 313 19.24 1.50 14.03
CA ALA A 313 18.31 0.59 14.68
C ALA A 313 17.57 -0.26 13.65
N LEU A 314 17.56 -1.58 13.81
CA LEU A 314 16.79 -2.52 13.02
C LEU A 314 15.58 -2.99 13.85
N VAL A 315 14.39 -2.51 13.52
CA VAL A 315 13.15 -2.76 14.25
C VAL A 315 12.33 -3.82 13.52
N LEU A 316 12.09 -4.94 14.19
CA LEU A 316 11.30 -6.07 13.68
C LEU A 316 9.83 -5.87 14.08
N ALA A 317 8.92 -6.05 13.14
CA ALA A 317 7.49 -6.03 13.43
C ALA A 317 7.12 -7.20 14.35
N ASN A 318 6.20 -6.97 15.29
CA ASN A 318 5.75 -8.01 16.21
C ASN A 318 4.25 -7.90 16.43
N TYR A 319 3.50 -8.40 15.46
CA TYR A 319 2.07 -8.55 15.55
C TYR A 319 1.66 -9.80 14.76
N PRO A 320 0.89 -10.70 15.37
CA PRO A 320 0.34 -10.66 16.74
C PRO A 320 1.33 -10.96 17.88
N ASN A 321 0.95 -10.66 19.12
CA ASN A 321 1.84 -10.47 20.28
C ASN A 321 2.44 -11.76 20.90
N LYS A 322 2.48 -12.87 20.16
CA LYS A 322 2.93 -14.18 20.67
C LYS A 322 4.38 -14.47 20.27
N ASP A 323 5.11 -15.19 21.11
CA ASP A 323 6.51 -15.53 20.85
C ASP A 323 6.72 -16.50 19.68
N GLY A 324 5.69 -17.21 19.25
CA GLY A 324 5.72 -17.99 18.01
C GLY A 324 5.67 -17.13 16.75
N ARG A 325 5.29 -15.86 16.91
CA ARG A 325 4.94 -14.91 15.85
C ARG A 325 5.73 -13.59 15.90
N LEU A 326 6.99 -13.66 16.34
CA LEU A 326 7.92 -12.51 16.30
C LEU A 326 8.42 -12.26 14.87
N ALA A 327 8.89 -11.03 14.59
CA ALA A 327 9.50 -10.66 13.30
C ALA A 327 8.59 -10.94 12.09
N ASN A 328 7.35 -10.45 12.16
CA ASN A 328 6.41 -10.58 11.04
C ASN A 328 6.93 -9.80 9.81
N GLY A 329 6.67 -10.35 8.63
CA GLY A 329 7.17 -9.91 7.35
C GLY A 329 6.54 -10.75 6.25
N VAL A 330 5.51 -10.24 5.58
CA VAL A 330 4.78 -11.02 4.55
C VAL A 330 5.74 -11.39 3.42
N GLY A 331 5.89 -12.70 3.15
CA GLY A 331 6.79 -13.21 2.13
C GLY A 331 8.29 -12.97 2.39
N LEU A 332 8.67 -12.53 3.60
CA LEU A 332 10.05 -12.19 3.94
C LEU A 332 10.54 -13.03 5.12
N ASP A 333 11.69 -13.68 4.95
CA ASP A 333 12.47 -14.23 6.06
C ASP A 333 13.14 -13.09 6.82
N THR A 334 12.36 -12.46 7.70
CA THR A 334 12.78 -11.26 8.42
C THR A 334 13.99 -11.49 9.35
N PRO A 335 14.10 -12.63 10.08
CA PRO A 335 15.32 -12.97 10.79
C PRO A 335 16.55 -13.10 9.88
N ALA A 336 16.47 -13.85 8.78
CA ALA A 336 17.61 -14.01 7.86
C ALA A 336 17.97 -12.70 7.17
N ALA A 337 16.98 -11.92 6.74
CA ALA A 337 17.14 -10.58 6.20
C ALA A 337 17.87 -9.65 7.18
N THR A 338 17.52 -9.70 8.46
CA THR A 338 18.16 -8.88 9.50
C THR A 338 19.62 -9.28 9.72
N VAL A 339 19.91 -10.59 9.76
CA VAL A 339 21.29 -11.10 9.82
C VAL A 339 22.09 -10.62 8.61
N HIS A 340 21.53 -10.74 7.41
CA HIS A 340 22.19 -10.28 6.19
C HIS A 340 22.44 -8.77 6.20
N VAL A 341 21.49 -7.97 6.69
CA VAL A 341 21.70 -6.52 6.88
C VAL A 341 22.82 -6.23 7.87
N LEU A 342 22.92 -6.96 8.99
CA LEU A 342 24.04 -6.81 9.92
C LEU A 342 25.39 -7.14 9.26
N GLU A 343 25.43 -8.16 8.40
CA GLU A 343 26.62 -8.49 7.60
C GLU A 343 26.97 -7.37 6.62
N LEU A 344 25.99 -6.82 5.89
CA LEU A 344 26.19 -5.69 4.98
C LEU A 344 26.74 -4.45 5.72
N LEU A 345 26.20 -4.16 6.91
CA LEU A 345 26.70 -3.08 7.76
C LEU A 345 28.15 -3.34 8.20
N ALA A 346 28.48 -4.56 8.62
CA ALA A 346 29.86 -4.92 8.98
C ALA A 346 30.82 -4.74 7.78
N GLN A 347 30.43 -5.22 6.60
CA GLN A 347 31.23 -5.11 5.37
C GLN A 347 31.44 -3.65 4.96
N GLN A 348 30.45 -2.79 5.17
CA GLN A 348 30.54 -1.36 4.89
C GLN A 348 31.37 -0.58 5.93
N GLY A 349 31.73 -1.22 7.05
CA GLY A 349 32.62 -0.65 8.07
C GLY A 349 31.91 -0.04 9.28
N TYR A 350 30.65 -0.40 9.54
CA TYR A 350 29.97 -0.04 10.79
C TYR A 350 30.61 -0.79 11.97
N THR A 351 30.70 -0.14 13.13
CA THR A 351 31.27 -0.76 14.34
C THR A 351 30.25 -1.72 14.97
N LEU A 352 30.39 -3.02 14.70
CA LEU A 352 29.55 -4.06 15.29
C LEU A 352 30.32 -4.92 16.31
N HIS A 353 29.60 -5.41 17.32
CA HIS A 353 30.13 -6.29 18.36
C HIS A 353 29.18 -7.47 18.59
N ASN A 354 29.71 -8.69 18.50
CA ASN A 354 28.97 -9.93 18.77
C ASN A 354 27.60 -10.02 18.05
N ALA A 355 27.50 -9.48 16.83
CA ALA A 355 26.28 -9.57 16.03
C ALA A 355 25.98 -11.05 15.69
N PRO A 356 24.71 -11.48 15.76
CA PRO A 356 24.33 -12.84 15.39
C PRO A 356 24.59 -13.09 13.90
N THR A 357 25.05 -14.30 13.58
CA THR A 357 25.39 -14.73 12.21
C THR A 357 24.38 -15.72 11.64
N THR A 358 23.35 -16.10 12.40
CA THR A 358 22.28 -17.01 11.95
C THR A 358 20.93 -16.54 12.50
N SER A 359 19.85 -16.89 11.82
CA SER A 359 18.48 -16.59 12.24
C SER A 359 18.18 -17.16 13.63
N ASP A 360 18.58 -18.40 13.91
CA ASP A 360 18.36 -19.03 15.21
C ASP A 360 19.11 -18.31 16.34
N ALA A 361 20.35 -17.87 16.09
CA ALA A 361 21.12 -17.10 17.06
C ALA A 361 20.49 -15.73 17.33
N LEU A 362 19.99 -15.07 16.27
CA LEU A 362 19.26 -13.81 16.42
C LEU A 362 17.99 -14.01 17.26
N MET A 363 17.15 -14.99 16.90
CA MET A 363 15.88 -15.24 17.59
C MET A 363 16.08 -15.70 19.04
N ALA A 364 17.12 -16.48 19.33
CA ALA A 364 17.49 -16.85 20.70
C ALA A 364 17.83 -15.61 21.55
N VAL A 365 18.55 -14.63 20.98
CA VAL A 365 18.84 -13.36 21.66
C VAL A 365 17.54 -12.57 21.88
N MET A 366 16.70 -12.43 20.86
CA MET A 366 15.44 -11.68 20.98
C MET A 366 14.51 -12.28 22.05
N MET A 367 14.38 -13.61 22.09
CA MET A 367 13.54 -14.31 23.08
C MET A 367 14.13 -14.31 24.50
N SER A 368 15.42 -14.01 24.67
CA SER A 368 16.04 -13.87 25.99
C SER A 368 15.67 -12.56 26.71
N GLY A 369 15.25 -11.54 25.95
CA GLY A 369 14.78 -10.26 26.45
C GLY A 369 13.26 -10.19 26.60
N PRO A 370 12.72 -9.07 27.10
CA PRO A 370 11.28 -8.85 27.14
C PRO A 370 10.71 -8.90 25.71
N THR A 371 9.59 -9.58 25.52
CA THR A 371 8.81 -9.57 24.28
C THR A 371 7.40 -9.01 24.57
N ASN A 372 6.55 -8.92 23.54
CA ASN A 372 5.15 -8.51 23.72
C ASN A 372 4.30 -9.55 24.48
N TRP A 373 4.83 -10.76 24.70
CA TRP A 373 4.19 -11.80 25.50
C TRP A 373 4.29 -11.48 27.00
N LEU A 374 3.15 -11.15 27.62
CA LEU A 374 3.14 -10.60 28.99
C LEU A 374 3.30 -11.67 30.09
N THR A 375 2.96 -12.93 29.81
CA THR A 375 2.77 -13.99 30.82
C THR A 375 4.01 -14.27 31.67
N ASP A 376 5.19 -14.38 31.06
CA ASP A 376 6.46 -14.68 31.74
C ASP A 376 7.49 -13.55 31.58
N ARG A 377 7.05 -12.39 31.08
CA ARG A 377 7.90 -11.22 30.80
C ARG A 377 8.78 -10.82 31.99
N ALA A 378 8.21 -10.83 33.20
CA ALA A 378 8.89 -10.40 34.42
C ALA A 378 10.10 -11.30 34.80
N GLU A 379 10.17 -12.51 34.25
CA GLU A 379 11.28 -13.45 34.48
C GLU A 379 12.44 -13.27 33.49
N ARG A 380 12.26 -12.46 32.44
CA ARG A 380 13.26 -12.25 31.38
C ARG A 380 14.25 -11.15 31.76
N ALA A 381 15.54 -11.41 31.52
CA ALA A 381 16.63 -10.54 31.97
C ALA A 381 17.45 -9.91 30.83
N GLY A 382 17.20 -10.27 29.56
CA GLY A 382 17.84 -9.64 28.41
C GLY A 382 17.25 -8.26 28.06
N GLY A 383 17.84 -7.59 27.07
CA GLY A 383 17.35 -6.30 26.54
C GLY A 383 17.94 -5.06 27.22
N MET A 384 17.63 -3.88 26.68
CA MET A 384 18.04 -2.58 27.23
C MET A 384 17.01 -2.07 28.25
N GLN A 385 17.42 -1.09 29.06
CA GLN A 385 16.56 -0.42 30.03
C GLN A 385 16.58 1.09 29.82
N MET A 386 15.44 1.74 30.09
CA MET A 386 15.34 3.20 30.15
C MET A 386 14.92 3.62 31.55
N SER A 387 15.72 4.48 32.19
CA SER A 387 15.39 4.98 33.53
C SER A 387 14.11 5.82 33.49
N MET A 388 13.33 5.80 34.58
CA MET A 388 12.13 6.63 34.69
C MET A 388 12.44 8.12 34.57
N ALA A 389 13.62 8.55 35.06
CA ALA A 389 14.05 9.94 34.94
C ALA A 389 14.25 10.36 33.48
N ASP A 390 14.92 9.54 32.68
CA ASP A 390 15.11 9.80 31.25
C ASP A 390 13.78 9.79 30.49
N TYR A 391 12.89 8.86 30.86
CA TYR A 391 11.54 8.81 30.30
C TYR A 391 10.78 10.10 30.58
N GLN A 392 10.77 10.58 31.82
CA GLN A 392 10.08 11.81 32.22
C GLN A 392 10.62 13.06 31.53
N ILE A 393 11.93 13.14 31.27
CA ILE A 393 12.53 14.24 30.50
C ILE A 393 11.94 14.33 29.09
N SER A 394 11.83 13.19 28.40
CA SER A 394 11.30 13.13 27.03
C SER A 394 9.78 13.31 27.02
N TYR A 395 9.09 12.60 27.92
CA TYR A 395 7.63 12.64 28.08
C TYR A 395 7.14 14.06 28.42
N GLY A 396 7.85 14.78 29.30
CA GLY A 396 7.50 16.15 29.68
C GLY A 396 7.58 17.19 28.56
N GLN A 397 8.23 16.87 27.44
CA GLN A 397 8.30 17.74 26.25
C GLN A 397 7.10 17.56 25.31
N LEU A 398 6.30 16.51 25.50
CA LEU A 398 5.13 16.24 24.65
C LEU A 398 4.02 17.28 24.87
N PRO A 399 3.24 17.60 23.83
CA PRO A 399 2.03 18.42 23.96
C PRO A 399 1.11 17.90 25.07
N TYR A 400 0.41 18.82 25.75
CA TYR A 400 -0.50 18.46 26.85
C TYR A 400 -1.55 17.44 26.40
N ASP A 401 -2.20 17.67 25.25
CA ASP A 401 -3.26 16.80 24.72
C ASP A 401 -2.78 15.36 24.47
N VAL A 402 -1.51 15.17 24.08
CA VAL A 402 -0.92 13.85 23.88
C VAL A 402 -0.71 13.14 25.22
N ARG A 403 -0.24 13.87 26.23
CA ARG A 403 -0.07 13.35 27.59
C ARG A 403 -1.41 13.03 28.25
N GLU A 404 -2.42 13.87 28.05
CA GLU A 404 -3.77 13.63 28.54
C GLU A 404 -4.39 12.38 27.89
N GLN A 405 -4.24 12.19 26.58
CA GLN A 405 -4.75 11.00 25.87
C GLN A 405 -4.14 9.69 26.41
N ILE A 406 -2.82 9.64 26.60
CA ILE A 406 -2.15 8.42 27.08
C ILE A 406 -2.44 8.17 28.56
N GLU A 407 -2.46 9.20 29.41
CA GLU A 407 -2.77 9.04 30.83
C GLU A 407 -4.25 8.69 31.05
N ALA A 408 -5.16 9.23 30.24
CA ALA A 408 -6.57 8.86 30.31
C ALA A 408 -6.82 7.40 29.91
N ARG A 409 -6.04 6.86 28.95
CA ARG A 409 -6.19 5.47 28.52
C ARG A 409 -5.43 4.48 29.41
N TRP A 410 -4.18 4.77 29.75
CA TRP A 410 -3.25 3.81 30.35
C TRP A 410 -2.87 4.14 31.80
N GLY A 411 -3.34 5.27 32.33
CA GLY A 411 -2.96 5.74 33.66
C GLY A 411 -1.56 6.33 33.68
N LYS A 412 -0.88 6.24 34.83
CA LYS A 412 0.48 6.77 34.97
C LYS A 412 1.52 5.83 34.35
N PRO A 413 2.71 6.33 33.95
CA PRO A 413 3.74 5.48 33.35
C PRO A 413 4.18 4.30 34.25
N GLU A 414 4.11 4.44 35.57
CA GLU A 414 4.43 3.38 36.53
C GLU A 414 3.42 2.22 36.54
N ALA A 415 2.24 2.39 35.92
CA ALA A 415 1.24 1.34 35.76
C ALA A 415 1.49 0.46 34.52
N ASP A 416 2.43 0.84 33.65
CA ASP A 416 2.74 0.09 32.44
C ASP A 416 3.33 -1.29 32.77
N PRO A 417 2.90 -2.38 32.10
CA PRO A 417 3.44 -3.71 32.36
C PRO A 417 4.97 -3.81 32.22
N PHE A 418 5.61 -3.02 31.35
CA PHE A 418 7.05 -3.08 31.13
C PHE A 418 7.85 -2.23 32.12
N TYR A 419 7.18 -1.56 33.06
CA TYR A 419 7.83 -0.82 34.13
C TYR A 419 8.19 -1.72 35.31
N SER A 420 9.43 -1.62 35.77
CA SER A 420 9.96 -2.26 36.96
C SER A 420 10.27 -1.20 38.01
N ALA A 421 9.60 -1.28 39.16
CA ALA A 421 9.83 -0.37 40.28
C ALA A 421 11.22 -0.57 40.88
N GLY A 422 11.89 0.53 41.19
CA GLY A 422 13.18 0.52 41.89
C GLY A 422 13.02 0.41 43.41
N GLU A 423 13.89 -0.35 44.07
CA GLU A 423 13.94 -0.37 45.55
C GLU A 423 14.65 0.87 46.12
N VAL A 424 15.60 1.43 45.36
CA VAL A 424 16.48 2.55 45.78
C VAL A 424 16.56 3.70 44.76
N ASP A 425 15.99 3.51 43.57
CA ASP A 425 15.94 4.50 42.49
C ASP A 425 14.49 4.72 41.99
N CYS A 426 14.31 5.52 40.94
CA CYS A 426 12.99 5.83 40.37
C CYS A 426 12.43 4.73 39.46
N GLY A 427 13.03 3.53 39.41
CA GLY A 427 12.64 2.45 38.50
C GLY A 427 13.03 2.66 37.03
N HIS A 428 12.67 1.68 36.19
CA HIS A 428 13.01 1.67 34.77
C HIS A 428 11.99 0.91 33.92
N PHE A 429 11.94 1.22 32.62
CA PHE A 429 11.28 0.40 31.61
C PHE A 429 12.23 -0.66 31.07
N ALA A 430 11.76 -1.91 30.99
CA ALA A 430 12.44 -2.98 30.27
C ALA A 430 12.09 -2.92 28.77
N LEU A 431 13.10 -2.85 27.90
CA LEU A 431 12.92 -2.63 26.46
C LEU A 431 13.39 -3.84 25.66
N SER A 432 12.60 -4.22 24.65
CA SER A 432 12.94 -5.29 23.70
C SER A 432 13.95 -4.81 22.65
N ILE A 433 15.12 -4.39 23.12
CA ILE A 433 16.20 -3.82 22.30
C ILE A 433 17.49 -4.54 22.67
N HIS A 434 18.21 -5.06 21.69
CA HIS A 434 19.49 -5.73 21.87
C HIS A 434 20.57 -4.99 21.08
N GLN A 435 21.68 -4.66 21.75
CA GLN A 435 22.75 -3.84 21.17
C GLN A 435 23.94 -4.69 20.71
N PHE A 436 24.40 -4.40 19.49
CA PHE A 436 25.54 -5.06 18.85
C PHE A 436 26.58 -4.03 18.41
N GLY A 437 27.01 -3.14 19.32
CA GLY A 437 27.85 -1.99 19.00
C GLY A 437 27.04 -0.78 18.55
N ASN A 438 27.26 -0.32 17.31
CA ASN A 438 26.53 0.78 16.67
C ASN A 438 25.34 0.30 15.83
N ALA A 439 24.95 -0.97 15.92
CA ALA A 439 23.63 -1.43 15.52
C ALA A 439 22.84 -1.93 16.74
N VAL A 440 21.52 -1.78 16.69
CA VAL A 440 20.60 -2.47 17.60
C VAL A 440 19.59 -3.26 16.79
N VAL A 441 19.19 -4.43 17.28
CA VAL A 441 18.00 -5.16 16.78
C VAL A 441 16.94 -5.14 17.87
N ALA A 442 15.70 -4.85 17.51
CA ALA A 442 14.65 -4.58 18.46
C ALA A 442 13.30 -5.14 18.00
N LEU A 443 12.45 -5.60 18.93
CA LEU A 443 11.06 -5.94 18.62
C LEU A 443 10.17 -4.72 18.85
N GLN A 444 9.36 -4.38 17.86
CA GLN A 444 8.42 -3.28 17.99
C GLN A 444 7.41 -3.57 19.12
N PRO A 445 7.19 -2.61 20.05
CA PRO A 445 6.20 -2.79 21.11
C PRO A 445 4.78 -2.96 20.56
N ALA A 446 3.96 -3.72 21.29
CA ALA A 446 2.54 -3.88 21.01
C ALA A 446 1.78 -2.56 21.15
N ARG A 447 0.70 -2.39 20.38
CA ARG A 447 -0.16 -1.20 20.44
C ARG A 447 -1.02 -1.11 21.72
N GLY A 448 -1.10 -2.19 22.51
CA GLY A 448 -1.79 -2.21 23.81
C GLY A 448 -3.05 -3.09 23.86
N TYR A 449 -3.51 -3.67 22.75
CA TYR A 449 -4.67 -4.59 22.73
C TYR A 449 -4.55 -5.78 23.70
N ASN A 450 -3.33 -6.21 24.01
CA ASN A 450 -3.02 -7.28 24.94
C ASN A 450 -2.95 -6.85 26.42
N ILE A 451 -2.92 -5.54 26.71
CA ILE A 451 -2.79 -5.02 28.08
C ILE A 451 -4.15 -5.02 28.78
N ASP A 452 -5.17 -4.55 28.07
CA ASP A 452 -6.55 -4.50 28.56
C ASP A 452 -7.52 -4.87 27.42
N PRO A 453 -7.59 -6.16 27.05
CA PRO A 453 -8.25 -6.56 25.81
C PRO A 453 -9.75 -6.23 25.79
N THR A 454 -10.43 -6.29 26.94
CA THR A 454 -11.88 -6.08 27.07
C THR A 454 -12.31 -4.64 26.79
N ASP A 455 -11.61 -3.63 27.29
CA ASP A 455 -11.99 -2.24 26.96
C ASP A 455 -11.40 -1.78 25.62
N THR A 456 -10.33 -2.44 25.15
CA THR A 456 -9.60 -2.00 23.95
C THR A 456 -10.29 -2.38 22.64
N TYR A 457 -10.98 -3.52 22.57
CA TYR A 457 -11.56 -3.96 21.29
C TYR A 457 -12.68 -3.05 20.76
N HIS A 458 -13.24 -2.17 21.60
CA HIS A 458 -14.19 -1.11 21.19
C HIS A 458 -13.52 0.20 20.72
N SER A 459 -12.19 0.28 20.78
CA SER A 459 -11.42 1.52 20.60
C SER A 459 -10.53 1.45 19.35
N PRO A 460 -11.07 1.68 18.13
CA PRO A 460 -10.29 1.60 16.89
C PRO A 460 -9.18 2.66 16.79
N ASP A 461 -9.32 3.76 17.54
CA ASP A 461 -8.36 4.84 17.69
C ASP A 461 -7.45 4.68 18.93
N LEU A 462 -7.17 3.44 19.35
CA LEU A 462 -6.29 3.15 20.49
C LEU A 462 -4.92 3.83 20.37
N VAL A 463 -4.59 4.66 21.36
CA VAL A 463 -3.28 5.30 21.53
C VAL A 463 -2.27 4.32 22.15
N PRO A 464 -0.97 4.39 21.78
CA PRO A 464 0.02 3.44 22.28
C PRO A 464 0.32 3.61 23.78
N PRO A 465 0.70 2.53 24.49
CA PRO A 465 1.06 2.56 25.91
C PRO A 465 2.42 3.23 26.18
N HIS A 466 2.76 3.42 27.45
CA HIS A 466 3.98 4.14 27.85
C HIS A 466 5.26 3.42 27.43
N ASN A 467 5.30 2.07 27.42
CA ASN A 467 6.45 1.31 26.94
C ASN A 467 6.81 1.59 25.48
N TYR A 468 5.81 1.93 24.66
CA TYR A 468 5.95 2.20 23.25
C TYR A 468 6.73 3.51 23.08
N LEU A 469 6.36 4.53 23.88
CA LEU A 469 7.10 5.77 23.94
C LEU A 469 8.51 5.56 24.52
N ALA A 470 8.65 4.79 25.60
CA ALA A 470 9.95 4.53 26.21
C ALA A 470 10.92 3.86 25.23
N PHE A 471 10.45 2.89 24.44
CA PHE A 471 11.21 2.23 23.39
C PHE A 471 11.76 3.22 22.36
N TYR A 472 10.90 4.05 21.76
CA TYR A 472 11.32 4.99 20.72
C TYR A 472 12.10 6.18 21.28
N PHE A 473 11.80 6.64 22.50
CA PHE A 473 12.60 7.66 23.17
C PHE A 473 14.00 7.17 23.48
N TRP A 474 14.15 5.92 23.90
CA TRP A 474 15.47 5.34 24.10
C TRP A 474 16.27 5.32 22.80
N LEU A 475 15.68 4.88 21.69
CA LEU A 475 16.33 4.89 20.37
C LEU A 475 16.74 6.30 19.95
N ARG A 476 15.83 7.28 20.08
CA ARG A 476 16.00 8.66 19.58
C ARG A 476 16.92 9.52 20.45
N HIS A 477 16.80 9.41 21.76
CA HIS A 477 17.34 10.39 22.71
C HIS A 477 18.44 9.80 23.60
N ASN A 478 18.30 8.57 24.08
CA ASN A 478 19.31 7.94 24.96
C ASN A 478 20.46 7.32 24.16
N TRP A 479 20.14 6.44 23.21
CA TRP A 479 21.13 5.81 22.35
C TRP A 479 21.54 6.74 21.19
N GLY A 480 20.58 7.52 20.69
CA GLY A 480 20.81 8.56 19.69
C GLY A 480 21.00 7.99 18.29
N ALA A 481 20.06 7.14 17.84
CA ALA A 481 20.04 6.57 16.50
C ALA A 481 20.16 7.66 15.43
N ASP A 482 21.04 7.44 14.45
CA ASP A 482 21.14 8.29 13.26
C ASP A 482 20.10 7.89 12.21
N ALA A 483 19.69 6.62 12.19
CA ALA A 483 18.58 6.12 11.37
C ALA A 483 17.87 4.95 12.05
N ILE A 484 16.57 4.83 11.77
CA ILE A 484 15.74 3.67 12.14
C ILE A 484 15.33 2.96 10.84
N VAL A 485 15.55 1.64 10.82
CA VAL A 485 15.15 0.74 9.75
C VAL A 485 14.08 -0.18 10.30
N HIS A 486 12.85 -0.09 9.78
CA HIS A 486 11.84 -1.12 10.07
C HIS A 486 11.98 -2.25 9.07
N MET A 487 12.10 -3.49 9.55
CA MET A 487 12.38 -4.65 8.72
C MET A 487 11.08 -5.36 8.32
N GLY A 488 10.70 -5.24 7.05
CA GLY A 488 9.59 -5.98 6.45
C GLY A 488 8.20 -5.36 6.65
N LYS A 489 7.30 -5.69 5.72
CA LYS A 489 5.87 -5.36 5.79
C LYS A 489 5.20 -6.13 6.96
N HIS A 490 4.50 -5.49 7.88
CA HIS A 490 4.52 -4.06 8.19
C HIS A 490 4.57 -3.89 9.71
N GLY A 491 5.06 -2.74 10.16
CA GLY A 491 5.05 -2.33 11.55
C GLY A 491 3.68 -1.79 11.93
N ASN A 492 3.52 -1.40 13.18
CA ASN A 492 2.28 -0.80 13.69
C ASN A 492 2.35 0.73 13.87
N LEU A 493 3.47 1.37 13.52
CA LEU A 493 3.77 2.79 13.83
C LEU A 493 2.98 3.73 12.92
N GLU A 494 3.05 3.48 11.61
CA GLU A 494 2.39 4.24 10.56
C GLU A 494 0.85 4.11 10.61
N TRP A 495 0.33 3.19 11.42
CA TRP A 495 -1.10 2.93 11.63
C TRP A 495 -1.63 3.51 12.94
N LEU A 496 -0.77 4.15 13.76
CA LEU A 496 -1.20 4.79 15.00
C LEU A 496 -2.19 5.95 14.74
N PRO A 497 -3.02 6.33 15.73
CA PRO A 497 -4.09 7.32 15.51
C PRO A 497 -3.55 8.69 15.07
N GLY A 498 -4.31 9.36 14.20
CA GLY A 498 -4.02 10.71 13.74
C GLY A 498 -4.46 10.95 12.30
N LYS A 499 -4.04 12.08 11.73
CA LYS A 499 -4.37 12.46 10.36
C LYS A 499 -3.83 11.44 9.34
N ALA A 500 -4.51 11.30 8.20
CA ALA A 500 -4.14 10.39 7.11
C ALA A 500 -2.84 10.83 6.40
N THR A 501 -2.66 12.14 6.20
CA THR A 501 -1.45 12.74 5.60
C THR A 501 -1.14 14.09 6.28
N ALA A 502 0.04 14.67 6.00
CA ALA A 502 0.46 15.97 6.52
C ALA A 502 0.21 16.13 8.03
N LEU A 503 0.85 15.24 8.81
CA LEU A 503 0.61 15.10 10.24
C LEU A 503 0.83 16.39 11.06
N SER A 504 0.12 16.51 12.19
CA SER A 504 0.35 17.50 13.25
C SER A 504 1.26 16.94 14.35
N GLU A 505 1.70 17.79 15.30
CA GLU A 505 2.52 17.37 16.46
C GLU A 505 1.77 16.43 17.42
N THR A 506 0.46 16.34 17.28
CA THR A 506 -0.43 15.48 18.06
C THR A 506 -0.75 14.16 17.38
N CYS A 507 -0.27 13.94 16.14
CA CYS A 507 -0.42 12.65 15.48
C CYS A 507 0.58 11.64 16.05
N TRP A 508 0.10 10.48 16.51
CA TRP A 508 0.92 9.48 17.19
C TRP A 508 2.12 8.95 16.40
N PRO A 509 2.06 8.74 15.07
CA PRO A 509 3.26 8.39 14.30
C PRO A 509 4.39 9.42 14.45
N GLU A 510 4.06 10.71 14.53
CA GLU A 510 5.04 11.79 14.72
C GLU A 510 5.53 11.89 16.17
N VAL A 511 4.62 11.77 17.15
CA VAL A 511 4.98 11.75 18.58
C VAL A 511 6.05 10.70 18.85
N VAL A 512 5.86 9.51 18.30
CA VAL A 512 6.73 8.35 18.46
C VAL A 512 8.06 8.53 17.73
N LEU A 513 8.03 8.77 16.41
CA LEU A 513 9.22 8.71 15.56
C LEU A 513 10.01 10.03 15.53
N GLY A 514 9.31 11.15 15.68
CA GLY A 514 9.84 12.49 15.48
C GLY A 514 10.45 12.68 14.10
N ALA A 515 11.43 13.57 14.01
CA ALA A 515 12.15 13.90 12.78
C ALA A 515 13.32 12.95 12.47
N THR A 516 13.23 11.68 12.88
CA THR A 516 14.31 10.69 12.72
C THR A 516 14.34 10.11 11.30
N PRO A 517 15.51 9.97 10.65
CA PRO A 517 15.63 9.29 9.36
C PRO A 517 15.06 7.87 9.44
N HIS A 518 14.11 7.58 8.56
CA HIS A 518 13.36 6.33 8.55
C HIS A 518 13.53 5.65 7.19
N VAL A 519 14.07 4.44 7.22
CA VAL A 519 14.28 3.59 6.04
C VAL A 519 13.45 2.33 6.22
N TYR A 520 12.89 1.80 5.13
CA TYR A 520 11.93 0.70 5.26
C TYR A 520 12.02 -0.29 4.09
N PRO A 521 12.73 -1.43 4.27
CA PRO A 521 12.55 -2.62 3.43
C PRO A 521 11.09 -3.05 3.32
N PHE A 522 10.53 -3.05 2.11
CA PHE A 522 9.10 -3.31 1.88
C PHE A 522 8.87 -4.14 0.62
N ILE A 523 7.87 -5.02 0.60
CA ILE A 523 7.62 -5.89 -0.56
C ILE A 523 7.09 -5.09 -1.77
N VAL A 524 7.65 -5.33 -2.97
CA VAL A 524 7.35 -4.54 -4.18
C VAL A 524 5.88 -4.60 -4.63
N ASN A 525 5.19 -5.70 -4.32
CA ASN A 525 3.80 -5.92 -4.68
C ASN A 525 2.80 -5.34 -3.68
N ASP A 526 3.23 -4.65 -2.62
CA ASP A 526 2.30 -4.03 -1.67
C ASP A 526 2.41 -2.50 -1.61
N PRO A 527 2.02 -1.81 -2.68
CA PRO A 527 2.14 -0.36 -2.77
C PRO A 527 1.29 0.37 -1.74
N GLY A 528 0.16 -0.20 -1.32
CA GLY A 528 -0.77 0.48 -0.45
C GLY A 528 -0.17 0.78 0.92
N GLU A 529 0.29 -0.25 1.60
CA GLU A 529 0.80 -0.12 2.97
C GLU A 529 2.14 0.61 3.00
N GLY A 530 3.04 0.35 2.04
CA GLY A 530 4.29 1.11 1.96
C GLY A 530 4.04 2.60 1.67
N THR A 531 3.00 2.93 0.91
CA THR A 531 2.56 4.33 0.73
C THR A 531 2.10 4.95 2.05
N GLN A 532 1.46 4.19 2.93
CA GLN A 532 1.09 4.67 4.26
C GLN A 532 2.32 5.03 5.09
N ALA A 533 3.34 4.17 5.09
CA ALA A 533 4.62 4.45 5.75
C ALA A 533 5.31 5.69 5.18
N LYS A 534 5.32 5.88 3.84
CA LYS A 534 5.84 7.09 3.19
C LYS A 534 5.12 8.35 3.65
N ARG A 535 3.78 8.31 3.74
CA ARG A 535 2.94 9.49 3.98
C ARG A 535 2.78 9.85 5.46
N ARG A 536 2.84 8.88 6.37
CA ARG A 536 2.66 9.08 7.82
C ARG A 536 3.95 9.02 8.62
N ALA A 537 4.99 8.36 8.11
CA ALA A 537 6.27 8.20 8.82
C ALA A 537 7.48 8.71 8.03
N ALA A 538 7.27 9.43 6.91
CA ALA A 538 8.34 9.95 6.04
C ALA A 538 9.37 8.86 5.64
N ALA A 539 8.89 7.62 5.47
CA ALA A 539 9.74 6.48 5.18
C ALA A 539 10.39 6.59 3.78
N VAL A 540 11.67 6.27 3.70
CA VAL A 540 12.35 5.92 2.44
C VAL A 540 12.19 4.42 2.26
N ILE A 541 11.31 4.02 1.35
CA ILE A 541 11.12 2.61 1.03
C ILE A 541 12.36 2.10 0.29
N ILE A 542 12.80 0.89 0.63
CA ILE A 542 13.69 0.08 -0.21
C ILE A 542 12.88 -1.14 -0.59
N ASP A 543 12.38 -1.18 -1.81
CA ASP A 543 11.54 -2.28 -2.23
C ASP A 543 12.34 -3.58 -2.35
N HIS A 544 11.69 -4.71 -2.08
CA HIS A 544 12.30 -6.02 -2.17
C HIS A 544 11.42 -7.00 -2.94
N LEU A 545 12.06 -8.03 -3.49
CA LEU A 545 11.41 -9.05 -4.31
C LEU A 545 10.38 -9.84 -3.50
N THR A 546 9.38 -10.37 -4.20
CA THR A 546 8.41 -11.31 -3.65
C THR A 546 9.07 -12.70 -3.46
N PRO A 547 8.50 -13.61 -2.65
CA PRO A 547 8.95 -14.99 -2.64
C PRO A 547 8.99 -15.60 -4.04
N PRO A 548 9.94 -16.50 -4.33
CA PRO A 548 9.95 -17.23 -5.59
C PRO A 548 8.69 -18.10 -5.69
N LEU A 549 8.06 -18.09 -6.86
CA LEU A 549 6.88 -18.89 -7.16
C LEU A 549 7.26 -20.17 -7.91
N THR A 550 6.50 -21.24 -7.65
CA THR A 550 6.58 -22.54 -8.33
C THR A 550 5.17 -23.06 -8.63
N ARG A 551 5.06 -24.10 -9.47
CA ARG A 551 3.88 -24.98 -9.52
C ARG A 551 3.81 -25.87 -8.28
N ALA A 552 2.58 -26.10 -7.82
CA ALA A 552 2.27 -26.95 -6.68
C ALA A 552 2.54 -28.45 -6.95
N GLU A 553 2.24 -28.93 -8.17
CA GLU A 553 2.40 -30.33 -8.58
C GLU A 553 1.54 -31.33 -7.77
N SER A 554 1.46 -32.58 -8.23
CA SER A 554 0.71 -33.65 -7.56
C SER A 554 1.60 -34.39 -6.56
N TYR A 555 1.04 -34.78 -5.40
CA TYR A 555 1.76 -35.52 -4.36
C TYR A 555 0.83 -36.49 -3.63
N GLY A 556 1.42 -37.48 -2.94
CA GLY A 556 0.72 -38.41 -2.05
C GLY A 556 -0.60 -38.94 -2.64
N PRO A 557 -1.73 -38.85 -1.88
CA PRO A 557 -3.03 -39.33 -2.36
C PRO A 557 -3.56 -38.66 -3.63
N LEU A 558 -3.16 -37.41 -3.94
CA LEU A 558 -3.59 -36.73 -5.17
C LEU A 558 -2.97 -37.42 -6.40
N ARG A 559 -1.70 -37.82 -6.30
CA ARG A 559 -0.99 -38.57 -7.34
C ARG A 559 -1.55 -39.99 -7.49
N ASP A 560 -1.87 -40.64 -6.38
CA ASP A 560 -2.49 -41.97 -6.41
C ASP A 560 -3.88 -41.92 -7.09
N LEU A 561 -4.66 -40.87 -6.82
CA LEU A 561 -5.95 -40.64 -7.48
C LEU A 561 -5.80 -40.33 -8.97
N GLU A 562 -4.84 -39.50 -9.34
CA GLU A 562 -4.51 -39.21 -10.75
C GLU A 562 -4.20 -40.51 -11.51
N ALA A 563 -3.34 -41.38 -10.94
CA ALA A 563 -3.02 -42.68 -11.53
C ALA A 563 -4.24 -43.61 -11.66
N LEU A 564 -5.13 -43.64 -10.66
CA LEU A 564 -6.37 -44.44 -10.72
C LEU A 564 -7.35 -43.90 -11.77
N VAL A 565 -7.49 -42.57 -11.89
CA VAL A 565 -8.33 -41.92 -12.89
C VAL A 565 -7.81 -42.23 -14.30
N ASP A 566 -6.49 -42.19 -14.50
CA ASP A 566 -5.87 -42.58 -15.76
C ASP A 566 -6.17 -44.04 -16.11
N GLU A 567 -5.96 -44.96 -15.17
CA GLU A 567 -6.26 -46.38 -15.37
C GLU A 567 -7.74 -46.61 -15.69
N TYR A 568 -8.64 -45.85 -15.07
CA TYR A 568 -10.09 -45.92 -15.33
C TYR A 568 -10.40 -45.57 -16.78
N TYR A 569 -9.81 -44.50 -17.31
CA TYR A 569 -10.04 -44.10 -18.69
C TYR A 569 -9.31 -44.98 -19.71
N GLU A 570 -8.17 -45.60 -19.36
CA GLU A 570 -7.54 -46.63 -20.21
C GLU A 570 -8.39 -47.90 -20.32
N ALA A 571 -9.04 -48.30 -19.22
CA ALA A 571 -9.95 -49.44 -19.19
C ALA A 571 -11.29 -49.16 -19.89
N ALA A 572 -11.67 -47.88 -20.04
CA ALA A 572 -12.92 -47.44 -20.64
C ALA A 572 -13.14 -48.00 -22.06
N GLY A 573 -14.15 -48.84 -22.21
CA GLY A 573 -14.49 -49.48 -23.50
C GLY A 573 -13.73 -50.77 -23.83
N VAL A 574 -12.79 -51.20 -22.97
CA VAL A 574 -11.99 -52.43 -23.15
C VAL A 574 -12.33 -53.50 -22.11
N ASP A 575 -12.47 -53.15 -20.83
CA ASP A 575 -12.78 -54.09 -19.74
C ASP A 575 -13.83 -53.52 -18.75
N PRO A 576 -15.12 -53.83 -18.96
CA PRO A 576 -16.21 -53.33 -18.12
C PRO A 576 -16.11 -53.75 -16.64
N ARG A 577 -15.44 -54.87 -16.32
CA ARG A 577 -15.32 -55.32 -14.92
C ARG A 577 -14.25 -54.53 -14.17
N ARG A 578 -13.16 -54.17 -14.87
CA ARG A 578 -12.08 -53.36 -14.31
C ARG A 578 -12.54 -51.93 -14.04
N ILE A 579 -13.31 -51.33 -14.94
CA ILE A 579 -13.92 -50.00 -14.77
C ILE A 579 -14.73 -49.91 -13.48
N GLU A 580 -15.57 -50.91 -13.20
CA GLU A 580 -16.41 -50.92 -12.00
C GLU A 580 -15.58 -50.97 -10.70
N LEU A 581 -14.50 -51.74 -10.71
CA LEU A 581 -13.57 -51.81 -9.58
C LEU A 581 -12.84 -50.46 -9.38
N LEU A 582 -12.27 -49.91 -10.45
CA LEU A 582 -11.54 -48.65 -10.42
C LEU A 582 -12.44 -47.48 -9.99
N ARG A 583 -13.69 -47.42 -10.48
CA ARG A 583 -14.66 -46.42 -10.03
C ARG A 583 -14.86 -46.48 -8.53
N ARG A 584 -15.10 -47.68 -7.99
CA ARG A 584 -15.30 -47.87 -6.56
C ARG A 584 -14.05 -47.49 -5.75
N GLU A 585 -12.85 -47.79 -6.26
CA GLU A 585 -11.60 -47.40 -5.61
C GLU A 585 -11.39 -45.88 -5.63
N ILE A 586 -11.61 -45.22 -6.78
CA ILE A 586 -11.51 -43.75 -6.92
C ILE A 586 -12.50 -43.05 -5.98
N LEU A 587 -13.78 -43.45 -5.99
CA LEU A 587 -14.80 -42.86 -5.12
C LEU A 587 -14.49 -43.12 -3.64
N SER A 588 -14.01 -44.32 -3.29
CA SER A 588 -13.62 -44.64 -1.92
C SER A 588 -12.42 -43.82 -1.45
N LEU A 589 -11.39 -43.63 -2.29
CA LEU A 589 -10.21 -42.85 -1.94
C LEU A 589 -10.54 -41.35 -1.88
N SER A 590 -11.40 -40.87 -2.77
CA SER A 590 -11.91 -39.49 -2.78
C SER A 590 -12.73 -39.16 -1.52
N ASP A 591 -13.51 -40.12 -1.01
CA ASP A 591 -14.26 -39.96 0.24
C ASP A 591 -13.34 -39.99 1.47
N VAL A 592 -12.40 -40.96 1.53
CA VAL A 592 -11.47 -41.12 2.66
C VAL A 592 -10.57 -39.90 2.85
N THR A 593 -10.12 -39.29 1.75
CA THR A 593 -9.25 -38.10 1.72
C THR A 593 -10.04 -36.78 1.84
N GLY A 594 -11.37 -36.85 1.80
CA GLY A 594 -12.26 -35.67 1.76
C GLY A 594 -12.24 -34.92 0.42
N LEU A 595 -11.46 -35.37 -0.57
CA LEU A 595 -11.29 -34.68 -1.84
C LEU A 595 -12.59 -34.62 -2.65
N GLY A 596 -13.44 -35.64 -2.55
CA GLY A 596 -14.75 -35.63 -3.22
C GLY A 596 -15.64 -34.48 -2.75
N LYS A 597 -15.49 -34.02 -1.49
CA LYS A 597 -16.24 -32.87 -0.99
C LYS A 597 -15.73 -31.57 -1.61
N ASP A 598 -14.41 -31.42 -1.68
CA ASP A 598 -13.77 -30.22 -2.25
C ASP A 598 -14.00 -30.12 -3.76
N ALA A 599 -14.04 -31.25 -4.46
CA ALA A 599 -14.37 -31.32 -5.89
C ALA A 599 -15.89 -31.17 -6.17
N GLY A 600 -16.72 -31.00 -5.14
CA GLY A 600 -18.16 -30.76 -5.30
C GLY A 600 -18.95 -31.99 -5.78
N PHE A 601 -18.66 -33.17 -5.23
CA PHE A 601 -19.37 -34.40 -5.57
C PHE A 601 -20.86 -34.30 -5.20
N ASN A 602 -21.73 -34.75 -6.11
CA ASN A 602 -23.19 -34.73 -5.90
C ASN A 602 -23.84 -36.12 -5.98
N GLY A 603 -23.04 -37.18 -6.13
CA GLY A 603 -23.49 -38.57 -6.22
C GLY A 603 -23.82 -39.03 -7.64
N ASP A 604 -23.62 -38.17 -8.65
CA ASP A 604 -23.59 -38.58 -10.06
C ASP A 604 -22.18 -39.09 -10.39
N GLU A 605 -21.97 -40.40 -10.31
CA GLU A 605 -20.63 -41.00 -10.35
C GLU A 605 -19.82 -40.61 -11.60
N ASP A 606 -20.45 -40.52 -12.78
CA ASP A 606 -19.75 -40.13 -14.02
C ASP A 606 -19.40 -38.63 -14.02
N GLY A 607 -20.30 -37.77 -13.55
CA GLY A 607 -20.05 -36.34 -13.40
C GLY A 607 -19.00 -36.03 -12.33
N ASP A 608 -19.02 -36.76 -11.23
CA ASP A 608 -18.09 -36.61 -10.10
C ASP A 608 -16.67 -37.01 -10.49
N LEU A 609 -16.48 -38.06 -11.31
CA LEU A 609 -15.16 -38.39 -11.88
C LEU A 609 -14.61 -37.28 -12.78
N ALA A 610 -15.45 -36.64 -13.59
CA ALA A 610 -15.02 -35.53 -14.45
C ALA A 610 -14.64 -34.28 -13.62
N LYS A 611 -15.41 -33.97 -12.57
CA LYS A 611 -15.07 -32.89 -11.62
C LYS A 611 -13.76 -33.18 -10.88
N LEU A 612 -13.54 -34.42 -10.45
CA LEU A 612 -12.32 -34.83 -9.80
C LEU A 612 -11.09 -34.61 -10.69
N ASP A 613 -11.17 -35.06 -11.94
CA ASP A 613 -10.10 -34.90 -12.95
C ASP A 613 -9.75 -33.41 -13.14
N ALA A 614 -10.76 -32.56 -13.36
CA ALA A 614 -10.58 -31.11 -13.48
C ALA A 614 -9.95 -30.50 -12.21
N TYR A 615 -10.42 -30.90 -11.03
CA TYR A 615 -9.93 -30.40 -9.75
C TYR A 615 -8.47 -30.79 -9.50
N LEU A 616 -8.09 -32.03 -9.79
CA LEU A 616 -6.71 -32.50 -9.68
C LEU A 616 -5.77 -31.71 -10.60
N CYS A 617 -6.16 -31.48 -11.86
CA CYS A 617 -5.39 -30.63 -12.76
C CYS A 617 -5.27 -29.18 -12.24
N GLU A 618 -6.34 -28.60 -11.70
CA GLU A 618 -6.30 -27.25 -11.13
C GLU A 618 -5.36 -27.14 -9.90
N LEU A 619 -5.31 -28.17 -9.06
CA LEU A 619 -4.40 -28.23 -7.91
C LEU A 619 -2.95 -28.33 -8.38
N LYS A 620 -2.67 -29.22 -9.33
CA LYS A 620 -1.34 -29.44 -9.90
C LYS A 620 -0.75 -28.17 -10.54
N GLU A 621 -1.59 -27.41 -11.24
CA GLU A 621 -1.23 -26.18 -11.94
C GLU A 621 -1.29 -24.91 -11.07
N ALA A 622 -1.66 -25.02 -9.79
CA ALA A 622 -1.68 -23.88 -8.89
C ALA A 622 -0.27 -23.32 -8.70
N GLN A 623 -0.14 -21.98 -8.77
CA GLN A 623 1.10 -21.30 -8.40
C GLN A 623 1.11 -21.04 -6.90
N ILE A 624 2.20 -21.45 -6.26
CA ILE A 624 2.45 -21.30 -4.82
C ILE A 624 3.85 -20.73 -4.61
N ARG A 625 4.12 -20.18 -3.42
CA ARG A 625 5.49 -19.81 -3.03
C ARG A 625 6.32 -21.05 -2.68
N ASP A 626 7.59 -21.06 -3.05
CA ASP A 626 8.57 -22.07 -2.63
C ASP A 626 9.55 -21.47 -1.62
N GLY A 627 9.07 -21.28 -0.39
CA GLY A 627 9.81 -20.60 0.68
C GLY A 627 9.54 -19.10 0.74
N LEU A 628 10.54 -18.33 1.18
CA LEU A 628 10.44 -16.90 1.48
C LEU A 628 11.60 -16.13 0.82
N HIS A 629 11.41 -14.82 0.61
CA HIS A 629 12.51 -13.95 0.17
C HIS A 629 13.46 -13.63 1.33
N VAL A 630 14.76 -13.47 1.04
CA VAL A 630 15.76 -12.95 2.00
C VAL A 630 16.27 -11.62 1.46
N PHE A 631 15.97 -10.52 2.16
CA PHE A 631 16.36 -9.18 1.73
C PHE A 631 17.87 -9.10 1.43
N GLY A 632 18.22 -8.61 0.25
CA GLY A 632 19.62 -8.53 -0.20
C GLY A 632 20.11 -9.75 -1.00
N GLN A 633 19.30 -10.81 -1.14
CA GLN A 633 19.67 -12.04 -1.84
C GLN A 633 18.68 -12.36 -2.97
N SER A 634 19.19 -12.56 -4.17
CA SER A 634 18.38 -13.01 -5.31
C SER A 634 18.19 -14.53 -5.29
N PRO A 635 17.06 -15.07 -5.79
CA PRO A 635 16.88 -16.51 -5.91
C PRO A 635 17.91 -17.11 -6.86
N ASP A 636 18.28 -18.38 -6.64
CA ASP A 636 19.20 -19.14 -7.49
C ASP A 636 18.60 -20.51 -7.90
N GLY A 637 19.22 -21.14 -8.90
CA GLY A 637 18.89 -22.50 -9.34
C GLY A 637 17.41 -22.67 -9.70
N THR A 638 16.75 -23.64 -9.05
CA THR A 638 15.33 -23.95 -9.28
C THR A 638 14.41 -22.76 -8.97
N LEU A 639 14.69 -22.01 -7.89
CA LEU A 639 13.86 -20.87 -7.49
C LEU A 639 13.94 -19.73 -8.52
N GLU A 640 15.13 -19.48 -9.06
CA GLU A 640 15.35 -18.50 -10.12
C GLU A 640 14.62 -18.89 -11.42
N ARG A 641 14.80 -20.14 -11.86
CA ARG A 641 14.16 -20.69 -13.06
C ARG A 641 12.64 -20.60 -12.97
N ASP A 642 12.05 -21.09 -11.88
CA ASP A 642 10.60 -21.17 -11.74
C ASP A 642 9.98 -19.78 -11.63
N LEU A 643 10.65 -18.84 -10.95
CA LEU A 643 10.24 -17.44 -10.93
C LEU A 643 10.32 -16.80 -12.32
N ALA A 644 11.38 -17.03 -13.09
CA ALA A 644 11.51 -16.48 -14.45
C ALA A 644 10.39 -17.00 -15.37
N ILE A 645 10.04 -18.28 -15.28
CA ILE A 645 8.90 -18.87 -16.00
C ILE A 645 7.58 -18.24 -15.52
N ALA A 646 7.40 -18.04 -14.21
CA ALA A 646 6.21 -17.38 -13.67
C ALA A 646 6.05 -15.93 -14.18
N LEU A 647 7.15 -15.17 -14.28
CA LEU A 647 7.16 -13.81 -14.85
C LEU A 647 6.87 -13.80 -16.36
N ALA A 648 7.26 -14.85 -17.07
CA ALA A 648 7.00 -15.03 -18.50
C ALA A 648 5.64 -15.67 -18.82
N ARG A 649 4.88 -16.10 -17.79
CA ARG A 649 3.62 -16.84 -17.93
C ARG A 649 2.50 -16.00 -18.54
N VAL A 650 2.28 -14.79 -18.01
CA VAL A 650 1.22 -13.88 -18.48
C VAL A 650 1.81 -12.92 -19.53
N PRO A 651 1.06 -12.51 -20.56
CA PRO A 651 1.52 -11.49 -21.50
C PRO A 651 1.91 -10.19 -20.79
N ARG A 652 3.01 -9.57 -21.22
CA ARG A 652 3.53 -8.27 -20.78
C ARG A 652 3.23 -7.23 -21.85
N GLY A 653 3.36 -5.93 -21.55
CA GLY A 653 3.28 -4.88 -22.57
C GLY A 653 2.05 -4.98 -23.49
N ASN A 654 2.27 -5.13 -24.80
CA ASN A 654 1.21 -5.37 -25.79
C ASN A 654 0.84 -6.84 -26.00
N GLY A 655 1.62 -7.77 -25.41
CA GLY A 655 1.41 -9.21 -25.47
C GLY A 655 1.94 -9.91 -26.71
N ASP A 656 2.77 -9.23 -27.52
CA ASP A 656 3.32 -9.77 -28.77
C ASP A 656 4.84 -9.98 -28.70
N GLY A 657 5.36 -10.91 -29.51
CA GLY A 657 6.79 -11.19 -29.63
C GLY A 657 7.47 -11.50 -28.29
N ARG A 658 8.51 -10.74 -27.92
CA ARG A 658 9.22 -10.86 -26.63
C ARG A 658 8.32 -10.69 -25.41
N ASP A 659 7.21 -9.96 -25.56
CA ASP A 659 6.25 -9.68 -24.48
C ASP A 659 5.14 -10.75 -24.38
N ALA A 660 5.12 -11.75 -25.26
CA ALA A 660 4.13 -12.82 -25.24
C ALA A 660 4.28 -13.78 -24.04
N SER A 661 3.23 -14.56 -23.78
CA SER A 661 3.25 -15.67 -22.82
C SER A 661 4.09 -16.82 -23.37
N LEU A 662 5.02 -17.36 -22.55
CA LEU A 662 5.88 -18.47 -22.96
C LEU A 662 5.05 -19.71 -23.34
N LEU A 663 4.05 -20.07 -22.53
CA LEU A 663 3.24 -21.27 -22.77
C LEU A 663 2.39 -21.14 -24.02
N ARG A 664 1.80 -19.96 -24.26
CA ARG A 664 1.04 -19.70 -25.50
C ARG A 664 1.94 -19.72 -26.72
N ALA A 665 3.13 -19.12 -26.63
CA ALA A 665 4.10 -19.13 -27.71
C ALA A 665 4.55 -20.56 -28.07
N LEU A 666 4.79 -21.42 -27.07
CA LEU A 666 5.08 -22.84 -27.27
C LEU A 666 3.88 -23.58 -27.90
N ALA A 667 2.66 -23.32 -27.42
CA ALA A 667 1.45 -23.94 -27.97
C ALA A 667 1.20 -23.55 -29.43
N ASP A 668 1.44 -22.29 -29.79
CA ASP A 668 1.33 -21.77 -31.15
C ASP A 668 2.37 -22.38 -32.09
N ASP A 669 3.65 -22.43 -31.68
CA ASP A 669 4.72 -23.02 -32.48
C ASP A 669 4.52 -24.53 -32.71
N LEU A 670 3.91 -25.21 -31.74
CA LEU A 670 3.54 -26.63 -31.85
C LEU A 670 2.21 -26.86 -32.59
N GLY A 671 1.48 -25.80 -32.94
CA GLY A 671 0.20 -25.88 -33.65
C GLY A 671 -0.92 -26.56 -32.86
N LEU A 672 -0.96 -26.37 -31.53
CA LEU A 672 -1.89 -27.07 -30.64
C LEU A 672 -3.35 -26.60 -30.74
N GLY A 673 -3.60 -25.37 -31.20
CA GLY A 673 -4.96 -24.87 -31.49
C GLY A 673 -5.84 -24.55 -30.26
N PHE A 674 -5.27 -24.46 -29.06
CA PHE A 674 -5.97 -24.02 -27.84
C PHE A 674 -5.09 -23.07 -27.01
N ASP A 675 -5.73 -22.30 -26.12
CA ASP A 675 -5.01 -21.43 -25.17
C ASP A 675 -4.69 -22.20 -23.88
N PRO A 676 -3.39 -22.47 -23.57
CA PRO A 676 -3.00 -23.19 -22.36
C PRO A 676 -3.33 -22.46 -21.04
N LEU A 677 -3.68 -21.17 -21.08
CA LEU A 677 -4.06 -20.39 -19.91
C LEU A 677 -5.57 -20.20 -19.75
N ASP A 678 -6.37 -20.52 -20.78
CA ASP A 678 -7.83 -20.34 -20.83
C ASP A 678 -8.59 -21.60 -21.30
N CYS A 679 -7.97 -22.78 -21.21
CA CYS A 679 -8.63 -24.04 -21.53
C CYS A 679 -9.36 -24.66 -20.32
N ASP A 680 -10.28 -25.57 -20.66
CA ASP A 680 -10.79 -26.60 -19.74
C ASP A 680 -9.74 -27.71 -19.64
N LEU A 681 -9.12 -27.84 -18.47
CA LEU A 681 -8.02 -28.77 -18.24
C LEU A 681 -8.46 -30.24 -18.39
N ALA A 682 -9.74 -30.56 -18.13
CA ALA A 682 -10.26 -31.93 -18.26
C ALA A 682 -10.70 -32.28 -19.70
N ALA A 683 -10.70 -31.31 -20.62
CA ALA A 683 -11.06 -31.57 -22.00
C ALA A 683 -10.09 -32.55 -22.67
N LYS A 684 -10.60 -33.43 -23.54
CA LYS A 684 -9.78 -34.44 -24.24
C LYS A 684 -8.80 -33.79 -25.22
N VAL A 685 -7.59 -34.33 -25.29
CA VAL A 685 -6.58 -33.90 -26.26
C VAL A 685 -6.85 -34.52 -27.65
N GLU A 686 -6.87 -33.69 -28.70
CA GLU A 686 -7.08 -34.15 -30.09
C GLU A 686 -5.76 -34.52 -30.82
N GLY A 687 -4.62 -33.99 -30.37
CA GLY A 687 -3.31 -34.23 -30.97
C GLY A 687 -2.16 -34.19 -29.96
N LYS A 688 -1.18 -35.09 -30.12
CA LYS A 688 -0.03 -35.26 -29.21
C LYS A 688 1.29 -35.05 -29.94
N PRO A 689 1.90 -33.85 -29.91
CA PRO A 689 3.17 -33.61 -30.56
C PRO A 689 4.27 -34.56 -30.06
N ALA A 690 5.02 -35.18 -30.99
CA ALA A 690 6.12 -36.08 -30.65
C ALA A 690 7.22 -35.38 -29.83
N LEU A 691 7.40 -34.07 -30.03
CA LEU A 691 8.39 -33.26 -29.31
C LEU A 691 8.15 -33.18 -27.80
N LEU A 692 6.91 -33.39 -27.35
CA LEU A 692 6.50 -33.38 -25.94
C LEU A 692 6.34 -34.78 -25.35
N ALA A 693 6.42 -35.83 -26.16
CA ALA A 693 6.11 -37.20 -25.73
C ALA A 693 7.11 -37.76 -24.71
N ASP A 694 8.39 -37.40 -24.84
CA ASP A 694 9.48 -37.94 -24.01
C ASP A 694 9.72 -37.16 -22.70
N LEU A 695 8.92 -36.12 -22.39
CA LEU A 695 9.11 -35.26 -21.21
C LEU A 695 8.66 -35.94 -19.90
N THR A 696 7.62 -36.76 -19.98
CA THR A 696 7.15 -37.60 -18.86
C THR A 696 6.52 -38.87 -19.40
N SER A 697 6.67 -39.96 -18.65
CA SER A 697 6.01 -41.25 -18.90
C SER A 697 4.56 -41.28 -18.44
N ASP A 698 4.09 -40.24 -17.75
CA ASP A 698 2.71 -40.16 -17.26
C ASP A 698 1.71 -40.17 -18.41
N THR A 699 0.49 -40.59 -18.13
CA THR A 699 -0.59 -40.67 -19.12
C THR A 699 -0.81 -39.31 -19.78
N TRP A 700 -1.17 -39.32 -21.07
CA TRP A 700 -1.49 -38.10 -21.82
C TRP A 700 -2.88 -38.24 -22.41
N ARG A 701 -3.86 -37.58 -21.80
CA ARG A 701 -5.27 -37.79 -22.07
C ARG A 701 -6.04 -36.48 -22.23
N THR A 702 -5.64 -35.46 -21.48
CA THR A 702 -6.35 -34.18 -21.36
C THR A 702 -5.53 -33.00 -21.90
N LEU A 703 -6.18 -31.85 -22.03
CA LEU A 703 -5.49 -30.58 -22.27
C LEU A 703 -4.60 -30.21 -21.07
N GLY A 704 -4.99 -30.56 -19.85
CA GLY A 704 -4.16 -30.40 -18.64
C GLY A 704 -2.82 -31.11 -18.74
N ASP A 705 -2.80 -32.36 -19.22
CA ASP A 705 -1.57 -33.13 -19.42
C ASP A 705 -0.68 -32.52 -20.53
N THR A 706 -1.31 -31.80 -21.46
CA THR A 706 -0.59 -31.05 -22.50
C THR A 706 0.02 -29.78 -21.90
N VAL A 707 -0.72 -29.06 -21.06
CA VAL A 707 -0.21 -27.89 -20.32
C VAL A 707 0.96 -28.30 -19.44
N GLU A 708 0.85 -29.40 -18.68
CA GLU A 708 1.96 -29.92 -17.89
C GLU A 708 3.23 -30.16 -18.73
N ARG A 709 3.09 -30.74 -19.92
CA ARG A 709 4.23 -30.95 -20.82
C ARG A 709 4.80 -29.63 -21.35
N LEU A 710 3.97 -28.62 -21.56
CA LEU A 710 4.44 -27.27 -21.88
C LEU A 710 5.20 -26.63 -20.71
N GLU A 711 4.82 -26.92 -19.47
CA GLU A 711 5.55 -26.49 -18.28
C GLU A 711 6.91 -27.20 -18.18
N LEU A 712 6.92 -28.53 -18.29
CA LEU A 712 8.16 -29.33 -18.21
C LEU A 712 9.15 -28.92 -19.31
N VAL A 713 8.67 -28.70 -20.54
CA VAL A 713 9.56 -28.23 -21.60
C VAL A 713 10.06 -26.82 -21.32
N SER A 714 9.24 -25.93 -20.74
CA SER A 714 9.70 -24.58 -20.39
C SER A 714 10.84 -24.63 -19.36
N GLN A 715 10.75 -25.54 -18.37
CA GLN A 715 11.83 -25.79 -17.42
C GLN A 715 13.08 -26.33 -18.11
N ASP A 716 12.94 -27.32 -19.00
CA ASP A 716 14.08 -27.87 -19.77
C ASP A 716 14.76 -26.81 -20.66
N ILE A 717 13.98 -25.89 -21.24
CA ILE A 717 14.51 -24.80 -22.07
C ILE A 717 15.29 -23.80 -21.20
N VAL A 718 14.74 -23.37 -20.07
CA VAL A 718 15.40 -22.41 -19.17
C VAL A 718 16.62 -23.04 -18.49
N ASP A 719 16.59 -24.35 -18.19
CA ASP A 719 17.74 -25.13 -17.70
C ASP A 719 18.82 -25.37 -18.79
N GLY A 720 18.58 -24.96 -20.04
CA GLY A 720 19.50 -25.17 -21.16
C GLY A 720 19.61 -26.63 -21.62
N LYS A 721 18.68 -27.49 -21.23
CA LYS A 721 18.60 -28.91 -21.64
C LYS A 721 17.96 -29.06 -23.03
N ARG A 722 17.23 -28.05 -23.49
CA ARG A 722 16.49 -28.06 -24.76
C ARG A 722 16.44 -26.68 -25.40
N GLU A 723 16.32 -26.63 -26.72
CA GLU A 723 16.06 -25.38 -27.47
C GLU A 723 14.55 -25.10 -27.63
N ALA A 724 14.20 -23.85 -27.87
CA ALA A 724 12.83 -23.45 -28.21
C ALA A 724 12.36 -24.10 -29.54
N PHE A 725 11.05 -24.31 -29.69
CA PHE A 725 10.51 -25.10 -30.81
C PHE A 725 10.19 -24.30 -32.07
N GLY A 726 10.11 -22.97 -31.98
CA GLY A 726 9.82 -22.09 -33.12
C GLY A 726 10.12 -20.62 -32.83
N GLU A 727 9.82 -19.76 -33.79
CA GLU A 727 10.16 -18.33 -33.75
C GLU A 727 9.49 -17.61 -32.57
N ARG A 728 8.21 -17.91 -32.28
CA ARG A 728 7.47 -17.23 -31.21
C ARG A 728 8.03 -17.56 -29.84
N SER A 729 8.24 -18.85 -29.56
CA SER A 729 8.81 -19.31 -28.29
C SER A 729 10.27 -18.86 -28.15
N GLN A 730 11.03 -18.79 -29.25
CA GLN A 730 12.40 -18.27 -29.24
C GLN A 730 12.48 -16.79 -28.84
N GLU A 731 11.53 -15.94 -29.27
CA GLU A 731 11.49 -14.54 -28.84
C GLU A 731 11.25 -14.39 -27.33
N VAL A 732 10.31 -15.16 -26.76
CA VAL A 732 10.03 -15.11 -25.31
C VAL A 732 11.20 -15.71 -24.50
N VAL A 733 11.83 -16.78 -24.99
CA VAL A 733 13.02 -17.36 -24.35
C VAL A 733 14.20 -16.38 -24.40
N ALA A 734 14.38 -15.66 -25.50
CA ALA A 734 15.37 -14.58 -25.56
C ALA A 734 15.08 -13.48 -24.51
N GLU A 735 13.81 -13.12 -24.31
CA GLU A 735 13.43 -12.19 -23.24
C GLU A 735 13.76 -12.72 -21.83
N ILE A 736 13.55 -14.01 -21.60
CA ILE A 736 13.89 -14.64 -20.31
C ILE A 736 15.39 -14.52 -20.03
N PHE A 737 16.25 -14.90 -20.99
CA PHE A 737 17.69 -14.92 -20.78
C PHE A 737 18.37 -13.55 -20.88
N GLU A 738 17.90 -12.67 -21.75
CA GLU A 738 18.53 -11.36 -21.98
C GLU A 738 18.02 -10.27 -21.05
N THR A 739 16.81 -10.43 -20.48
CA THR A 739 16.17 -9.40 -19.64
C THR A 739 15.74 -9.94 -18.28
N ILE A 740 14.82 -10.93 -18.23
CA ILE A 740 14.14 -11.33 -16.98
C ILE A 740 15.14 -11.88 -15.96
N LEU A 741 15.97 -12.86 -16.35
CA LEU A 741 16.97 -13.47 -15.47
C LEU A 741 17.99 -12.42 -14.95
N PRO A 742 18.65 -11.62 -15.82
CA PRO A 742 19.54 -10.55 -15.34
C PRO A 742 18.88 -9.57 -14.36
N VAL A 743 17.62 -9.21 -14.58
CA VAL A 743 16.86 -8.31 -13.71
C VAL A 743 16.55 -8.96 -12.36
N VAL A 744 16.14 -10.23 -12.34
CA VAL A 744 15.92 -11.00 -11.10
C VAL A 744 17.24 -11.14 -10.32
N GLN A 745 18.34 -11.47 -10.99
CA GLN A 745 19.67 -11.58 -10.38
C GLN A 745 20.13 -10.27 -9.74
N ALA A 746 19.77 -9.13 -10.32
CA ALA A 746 20.13 -7.81 -9.80
C ALA A 746 19.32 -7.38 -8.56
N CYS A 747 18.17 -8.00 -8.27
CA CYS A 747 17.27 -7.59 -7.19
C CYS A 747 17.94 -7.57 -5.82
N GLY A 748 18.49 -8.70 -5.35
CA GLY A 748 19.17 -8.79 -4.06
C GLY A 748 20.33 -7.79 -3.89
N PRO A 749 21.32 -7.75 -4.82
CA PRO A 749 22.38 -6.76 -4.76
C PRO A 749 21.89 -5.30 -4.73
N ASN A 750 20.84 -4.97 -5.48
CA ASN A 750 20.27 -3.63 -5.50
C ASN A 750 19.51 -3.30 -4.22
N GLU A 751 18.81 -4.26 -3.61
CA GLU A 751 18.17 -4.12 -2.28
C GLU A 751 19.20 -3.69 -1.23
N GLY A 752 20.34 -4.39 -1.16
CA GLY A 752 21.45 -4.04 -0.27
C GLY A 752 22.03 -2.66 -0.60
N ALA A 753 22.26 -2.35 -1.87
CA ALA A 753 22.79 -1.06 -2.30
C ALA A 753 21.85 0.12 -2.00
N GLY A 754 20.53 -0.08 -2.15
CA GLY A 754 19.49 0.88 -1.82
C GLY A 754 19.49 1.21 -0.33
N LEU A 755 19.51 0.18 0.52
CA LEU A 755 19.60 0.35 1.98
C LEU A 755 20.87 1.13 2.38
N LEU A 756 22.03 0.75 1.86
CA LEU A 756 23.29 1.44 2.16
C LEU A 756 23.30 2.89 1.66
N SER A 757 22.67 3.17 0.52
CA SER A 757 22.50 4.54 0.00
C SER A 757 21.64 5.39 0.92
N ALA A 758 20.51 4.85 1.40
CA ALA A 758 19.65 5.55 2.36
C ALA A 758 20.39 5.81 3.69
N LEU A 759 21.10 4.83 4.24
CA LEU A 759 21.90 4.97 5.47
C LEU A 759 23.13 5.86 5.29
N ALA A 760 23.58 6.10 4.04
CA ALA A 760 24.57 7.12 3.71
C ALA A 760 23.96 8.54 3.66
N GLY A 761 22.65 8.70 3.90
CA GLY A 761 21.94 9.98 3.78
C GLY A 761 21.82 10.45 2.34
N GLN A 762 21.74 9.51 1.38
CA GLN A 762 21.68 9.80 -0.05
C GLN A 762 20.28 9.50 -0.63
N PHE A 763 19.99 10.16 -1.75
CA PHE A 763 18.81 9.93 -2.55
C PHE A 763 18.76 8.48 -3.07
N VAL A 764 17.62 7.83 -2.86
CA VAL A 764 17.28 6.53 -3.43
C VAL A 764 16.36 6.77 -4.62
N ALA A 765 16.68 6.15 -5.77
CA ALA A 765 15.93 6.34 -6.99
C ALA A 765 14.48 5.83 -6.84
N PRO A 766 13.49 6.53 -7.42
CA PRO A 766 12.12 6.03 -7.46
C PRO A 766 12.00 4.78 -8.33
N ALA A 767 11.09 3.88 -7.96
CA ALA A 767 10.74 2.69 -8.72
C ALA A 767 9.19 2.53 -8.81
N PRO A 768 8.64 1.93 -9.88
CA PRO A 768 7.22 1.57 -9.86
C PRO A 768 6.99 0.39 -8.92
N SER A 769 5.74 0.22 -8.49
CA SER A 769 5.30 -0.90 -7.63
C SER A 769 4.15 -1.67 -8.28
N GLY A 770 3.93 -2.90 -7.83
CA GLY A 770 2.91 -3.80 -8.38
C GLY A 770 3.29 -5.27 -8.27
N ALA A 771 2.37 -6.16 -8.64
CA ALA A 771 2.61 -7.60 -8.68
C ALA A 771 3.41 -7.96 -9.97
N PRO A 772 4.68 -8.39 -9.87
CA PRO A 772 5.50 -8.69 -11.05
C PRO A 772 4.87 -9.77 -11.94
N THR A 773 4.25 -10.76 -11.31
CA THR A 773 3.62 -11.93 -11.96
C THR A 773 2.34 -11.58 -12.72
N ARG A 774 1.80 -10.37 -12.51
CA ARG A 774 0.64 -9.83 -13.24
C ARG A 774 1.06 -9.04 -14.49
N GLY A 775 2.15 -9.46 -15.14
CA GLY A 775 2.67 -8.84 -16.36
C GLY A 775 3.38 -7.49 -16.16
N ARG A 776 3.81 -7.18 -14.93
CA ARG A 776 4.43 -5.89 -14.55
C ARG A 776 5.94 -6.05 -14.33
N LEU A 777 6.67 -6.46 -15.36
CA LEU A 777 8.13 -6.61 -15.28
C LEU A 777 8.84 -5.27 -14.99
N ASP A 778 8.19 -4.14 -15.28
CA ASP A 778 8.69 -2.79 -15.03
C ASP A 778 8.98 -2.46 -13.56
N VAL A 779 8.40 -3.24 -12.62
CA VAL A 779 8.64 -3.09 -11.16
C VAL A 779 9.96 -3.72 -10.71
N LEU A 780 10.68 -4.39 -11.61
CA LEU A 780 11.98 -4.96 -11.35
C LEU A 780 13.08 -4.21 -12.14
N PRO A 781 14.33 -4.17 -11.65
CA PRO A 781 14.80 -4.76 -10.40
C PRO A 781 14.35 -3.98 -9.16
N THR A 782 14.32 -4.65 -8.02
CA THR A 782 14.05 -4.05 -6.70
C THR A 782 15.28 -3.30 -6.15
N GLY A 783 15.16 -2.72 -4.96
CA GLY A 783 16.13 -1.81 -4.32
C GLY A 783 15.82 -0.32 -4.47
N GLY A 784 14.63 0.03 -4.98
CA GLY A 784 14.18 1.40 -5.22
C GLY A 784 13.21 1.93 -4.17
N ASN A 785 12.97 3.24 -4.20
CA ASN A 785 11.97 3.90 -3.36
C ASN A 785 10.65 3.99 -4.10
N PHE A 786 9.85 2.93 -4.02
CA PHE A 786 8.70 2.82 -4.93
C PHE A 786 7.69 3.97 -4.80
N TYR A 787 6.93 4.22 -5.86
CA TYR A 787 5.78 5.13 -5.86
C TYR A 787 4.48 4.40 -6.19
N SER A 788 3.35 5.03 -5.87
CA SER A 788 2.00 4.51 -6.12
C SER A 788 1.41 5.06 -7.43
N VAL A 789 0.10 4.91 -7.64
CA VAL A 789 -0.57 5.36 -8.89
C VAL A 789 -1.18 6.76 -8.77
N ASP A 790 -1.36 7.47 -9.90
CA ASP A 790 -2.21 8.68 -9.93
C ASP A 790 -3.66 8.26 -9.68
N ALA A 791 -4.11 8.51 -8.46
CA ALA A 791 -5.42 8.09 -7.97
C ALA A 791 -6.60 8.67 -8.79
N ARG A 792 -6.37 9.70 -9.62
CA ARG A 792 -7.38 10.28 -10.53
C ARG A 792 -7.56 9.51 -11.83
N ALA A 793 -6.66 8.60 -12.15
CA ALA A 793 -6.72 7.75 -13.34
C ALA A 793 -7.33 6.37 -13.06
N VAL A 794 -7.76 6.13 -11.81
CA VAL A 794 -8.42 4.90 -11.35
C VAL A 794 -9.95 5.13 -11.32
N PRO A 795 -10.79 4.14 -11.69
CA PRO A 795 -10.42 2.93 -12.41
C PRO A 795 -9.95 3.23 -13.83
N THR A 796 -8.99 2.46 -14.33
CA THR A 796 -8.49 2.57 -15.70
C THR A 796 -9.50 1.96 -16.70
N PRO A 797 -9.43 2.30 -18.01
CA PRO A 797 -10.26 1.65 -19.03
C PRO A 797 -10.07 0.12 -19.10
N THR A 798 -8.86 -0.37 -18.84
CA THR A 798 -8.57 -1.81 -18.80
C THR A 798 -9.21 -2.46 -17.58
N ALA A 799 -9.08 -1.84 -16.40
CA ALA A 799 -9.76 -2.30 -15.18
C ALA A 799 -11.29 -2.31 -15.34
N TRP A 800 -11.86 -1.36 -16.06
CA TRP A 800 -13.29 -1.38 -16.40
C TRP A 800 -13.69 -2.60 -17.23
N THR A 801 -12.93 -2.95 -18.26
CA THR A 801 -13.21 -4.15 -19.08
C THR A 801 -13.16 -5.42 -18.24
N LEU A 802 -12.17 -5.54 -17.36
CA LEU A 802 -12.03 -6.67 -16.45
C LEU A 802 -13.15 -6.71 -15.41
N GLY A 803 -13.44 -5.60 -14.74
CA GLY A 803 -14.53 -5.47 -13.77
C GLY A 803 -15.89 -5.81 -14.39
N TRP A 804 -16.14 -5.41 -15.65
CA TRP A 804 -17.33 -5.79 -16.39
C TRP A 804 -17.41 -7.31 -16.66
N LYS A 805 -16.32 -7.92 -17.14
CA LYS A 805 -16.25 -9.38 -17.37
C LYS A 805 -16.48 -10.15 -16.06
N SER A 806 -15.79 -9.77 -15.00
CA SER A 806 -15.91 -10.40 -13.68
C SER A 806 -17.32 -10.25 -13.09
N ALA A 807 -17.92 -9.06 -13.17
CA ALA A 807 -19.29 -8.85 -12.68
C ALA A 807 -20.31 -9.75 -13.42
N ASN A 808 -20.17 -9.91 -14.74
CA ASN A 808 -21.08 -10.79 -15.49
C ASN A 808 -20.89 -12.27 -15.15
N LEU A 809 -19.64 -12.75 -15.02
CA LEU A 809 -19.37 -14.13 -14.59
C LEU A 809 -19.92 -14.39 -13.18
N LEU A 810 -19.78 -13.42 -12.28
CA LEU A 810 -20.30 -13.53 -10.91
C LEU A 810 -21.83 -13.64 -10.90
N ILE A 811 -22.49 -12.77 -11.68
CA ILE A 811 -23.94 -12.78 -11.81
C ILE A 811 -24.44 -14.08 -12.44
N GLU A 812 -23.76 -14.57 -13.48
CA GLU A 812 -24.10 -15.82 -14.14
C GLU A 812 -23.95 -17.02 -13.19
N LYS A 813 -22.83 -17.10 -12.46
CA LYS A 813 -22.59 -18.10 -11.41
C LYS A 813 -23.73 -18.07 -10.39
N HIS A 814 -24.07 -16.89 -9.87
CA HIS A 814 -25.15 -16.74 -8.89
C HIS A 814 -26.51 -17.18 -9.45
N LEU A 815 -26.83 -16.82 -10.69
CA LEU A 815 -28.06 -17.23 -11.36
C LEU A 815 -28.14 -18.75 -11.55
N GLN A 816 -27.02 -19.39 -11.92
CA GLN A 816 -26.94 -20.84 -12.08
C GLN A 816 -27.13 -21.57 -10.74
N ASP A 817 -26.53 -21.05 -9.67
CA ASP A 817 -26.57 -21.68 -8.34
C ASP A 817 -27.92 -21.45 -7.63
N HIS A 818 -28.57 -20.30 -7.83
CA HIS A 818 -29.74 -19.88 -7.04
C HIS A 818 -31.04 -19.66 -7.84
N GLY A 819 -30.98 -19.63 -9.17
CA GLY A 819 -32.15 -19.56 -10.05
C GLY A 819 -32.79 -18.18 -10.23
N ASP A 820 -32.27 -17.11 -9.61
CA ASP A 820 -32.64 -15.71 -9.88
C ASP A 820 -31.40 -14.80 -9.85
N TRP A 821 -31.54 -13.60 -10.40
CA TRP A 821 -30.51 -12.57 -10.41
C TRP A 821 -30.29 -12.00 -9.00
N PRO A 822 -29.04 -11.68 -8.64
CA PRO A 822 -28.77 -11.02 -7.37
C PRO A 822 -29.36 -9.61 -7.33
N ARG A 823 -29.99 -9.23 -6.21
CA ARG A 823 -30.57 -7.91 -5.96
C ARG A 823 -29.66 -7.01 -5.16
N ALA A 824 -28.85 -7.57 -4.27
CA ALA A 824 -27.93 -6.80 -3.44
C ALA A 824 -26.68 -7.60 -3.07
N MET A 825 -25.53 -6.94 -3.08
CA MET A 825 -24.23 -7.56 -2.77
C MET A 825 -23.39 -6.63 -1.88
N LEU A 826 -22.59 -7.24 -1.00
CA LEU A 826 -21.48 -6.56 -0.33
C LEU A 826 -20.21 -6.83 -1.13
N VAL A 827 -19.49 -5.78 -1.53
CA VAL A 827 -18.19 -5.88 -2.18
C VAL A 827 -17.15 -5.19 -1.30
N THR A 828 -16.06 -5.89 -1.01
CA THR A 828 -14.91 -5.29 -0.30
C THR A 828 -14.00 -4.58 -1.29
N ALA A 829 -13.38 -3.47 -0.87
CA ALA A 829 -12.43 -2.73 -1.71
C ALA A 829 -11.21 -2.30 -0.89
N TRP A 830 -10.04 -2.81 -1.29
CA TRP A 830 -8.77 -2.51 -0.63
C TRP A 830 -7.94 -1.52 -1.46
N GLY A 831 -7.31 -0.55 -0.78
CA GLY A 831 -6.49 0.43 -1.48
C GLY A 831 -5.31 -0.21 -2.22
N THR A 832 -4.65 -1.22 -1.61
CA THR A 832 -3.51 -1.90 -2.25
C THR A 832 -3.90 -2.67 -3.51
N ALA A 833 -5.03 -3.39 -3.49
CA ALA A 833 -5.55 -4.11 -4.67
C ALA A 833 -5.90 -3.15 -5.81
N ASN A 834 -6.56 -2.02 -5.51
CA ASN A 834 -6.91 -1.01 -6.52
C ASN A 834 -5.67 -0.28 -7.07
N MET A 835 -4.60 -0.14 -6.29
CA MET A 835 -3.31 0.38 -6.78
C MET A 835 -2.62 -0.59 -7.73
N ARG A 836 -2.60 -1.90 -7.42
CA ARG A 836 -1.97 -2.92 -8.29
C ARG A 836 -2.70 -3.10 -9.61
N THR A 837 -4.02 -3.08 -9.57
CA THR A 837 -4.88 -3.42 -10.71
C THR A 837 -5.27 -2.23 -11.58
N GLY A 838 -5.11 -1.02 -11.05
CA GLY A 838 -5.70 0.17 -11.66
C GLY A 838 -7.22 0.25 -11.46
N GLY A 839 -7.79 -0.46 -10.48
CA GLY A 839 -9.15 -0.27 -9.99
C GLY A 839 -10.15 -1.40 -10.29
N ASP A 840 -9.74 -2.66 -10.23
CA ASP A 840 -10.62 -3.80 -10.58
C ASP A 840 -11.84 -3.91 -9.64
N ASP A 841 -11.66 -3.79 -8.32
CA ASP A 841 -12.76 -3.88 -7.35
C ASP A 841 -13.83 -2.81 -7.59
N ILE A 842 -13.40 -1.55 -7.75
CA ILE A 842 -14.34 -0.45 -7.95
C ILE A 842 -15.02 -0.53 -9.31
N ALA A 843 -14.31 -1.00 -10.34
CA ALA A 843 -14.88 -1.26 -11.66
C ALA A 843 -15.93 -2.38 -11.61
N GLN A 844 -15.66 -3.48 -10.90
CA GLN A 844 -16.60 -4.58 -10.71
C GLN A 844 -17.86 -4.11 -9.97
N ALA A 845 -17.71 -3.35 -8.89
CA ALA A 845 -18.83 -2.79 -8.13
C ALA A 845 -19.69 -1.84 -8.98
N MET A 846 -19.06 -0.96 -9.78
CA MET A 846 -19.79 -0.08 -10.70
C MET A 846 -20.49 -0.86 -11.82
N ALA A 847 -19.87 -1.92 -12.34
CA ALA A 847 -20.46 -2.79 -13.36
C ALA A 847 -21.69 -3.55 -12.84
N LEU A 848 -21.66 -4.03 -11.59
CA LEU A 848 -22.82 -4.65 -10.92
C LEU A 848 -24.04 -3.71 -10.88
N MET A 849 -23.83 -2.42 -10.56
CA MET A 849 -24.88 -1.38 -10.58
C MET A 849 -25.32 -0.95 -11.99
N GLY A 850 -24.58 -1.34 -13.03
CA GLY A 850 -24.80 -0.88 -14.41
C GLY A 850 -24.35 0.56 -14.62
N VAL A 851 -23.21 0.96 -14.06
CA VAL A 851 -22.62 2.29 -14.19
C VAL A 851 -21.22 2.19 -14.79
N LYS A 852 -20.93 2.96 -15.84
CA LYS A 852 -19.64 3.02 -16.52
C LYS A 852 -18.89 4.32 -16.18
N PRO A 853 -17.61 4.28 -15.77
CA PRO A 853 -16.82 5.50 -15.60
C PRO A 853 -16.61 6.26 -16.93
N LYS A 854 -16.40 7.58 -16.85
CA LYS A 854 -16.02 8.43 -17.99
C LYS A 854 -14.60 8.93 -17.81
N TRP A 855 -13.84 8.92 -18.90
CA TRP A 855 -12.44 9.37 -18.91
C TRP A 855 -12.25 10.57 -19.82
N ASP A 856 -11.34 11.46 -19.43
CA ASP A 856 -10.78 12.49 -20.32
C ASP A 856 -9.90 11.82 -21.38
N THR A 857 -10.09 12.18 -22.65
CA THR A 857 -9.38 11.55 -23.77
C THR A 857 -7.88 11.87 -23.81
N ALA A 858 -7.45 13.01 -23.25
CA ALA A 858 -6.07 13.46 -23.33
C ALA A 858 -5.21 12.91 -22.17
N ASN A 859 -5.75 12.84 -20.96
CA ASN A 859 -4.98 12.47 -19.77
C ASN A 859 -5.51 11.23 -19.02
N ARG A 860 -6.53 10.56 -19.55
CA ARG A 860 -7.14 9.33 -19.01
C ARG A 860 -7.68 9.47 -17.57
N ARG A 861 -7.82 10.69 -17.05
CA ARG A 861 -8.41 10.90 -15.72
C ARG A 861 -9.90 10.62 -15.76
N VAL A 862 -10.43 10.07 -14.68
CA VAL A 862 -11.85 9.89 -14.50
C VAL A 862 -12.50 11.26 -14.29
N THR A 863 -13.48 11.59 -15.13
CA THR A 863 -14.19 12.88 -15.14
C THR A 863 -15.64 12.77 -14.66
N GLY A 864 -16.14 11.55 -14.51
CA GLY A 864 -17.49 11.27 -14.06
C GLY A 864 -17.90 9.84 -14.40
N PHE A 865 -19.20 9.63 -14.62
CA PHE A 865 -19.76 8.33 -14.94
C PHE A 865 -20.97 8.45 -15.89
N GLU A 866 -21.41 7.32 -16.41
CA GLU A 866 -22.62 7.12 -17.22
C GLU A 866 -23.42 5.96 -16.64
N VAL A 867 -24.69 6.18 -16.36
CA VAL A 867 -25.60 5.10 -15.99
C VAL A 867 -26.06 4.41 -17.26
N LEU A 868 -25.79 3.11 -17.39
CA LEU A 868 -26.19 2.32 -18.55
C LEU A 868 -27.71 2.13 -18.54
N PRO A 869 -28.41 2.30 -19.68
CA PRO A 869 -29.85 2.04 -19.77
C PRO A 869 -30.19 0.57 -19.48
N GLU A 870 -31.35 0.32 -18.86
CA GLU A 870 -31.83 -1.04 -18.51
C GLU A 870 -31.79 -2.01 -19.70
N GLY A 871 -32.26 -1.58 -20.88
CA GLY A 871 -32.26 -2.41 -22.09
C GLY A 871 -30.85 -2.75 -22.62
N VAL A 872 -29.82 -1.99 -22.25
CA VAL A 872 -28.41 -2.31 -22.55
C VAL A 872 -27.83 -3.24 -21.49
N LEU A 873 -28.26 -3.09 -20.24
CA LEU A 873 -27.80 -3.91 -19.12
C LEU A 873 -28.29 -5.36 -19.25
N GLY A 874 -29.53 -5.56 -19.75
CA GLY A 874 -30.09 -6.89 -20.03
C GLY A 874 -30.39 -7.73 -18.78
N ARG A 875 -30.28 -7.13 -17.60
CA ARG A 875 -30.54 -7.70 -16.28
C ARG A 875 -30.89 -6.57 -15.31
N PRO A 876 -31.45 -6.89 -14.14
CA PRO A 876 -31.61 -5.95 -13.04
C PRO A 876 -30.28 -5.37 -12.54
N ARG A 877 -30.33 -4.16 -11.99
CA ARG A 877 -29.22 -3.55 -11.28
C ARG A 877 -29.04 -4.22 -9.93
N VAL A 878 -27.79 -4.49 -9.55
CA VAL A 878 -27.46 -4.98 -8.21
C VAL A 878 -27.25 -3.76 -7.29
N ASP A 879 -27.92 -3.71 -6.15
CA ASP A 879 -27.65 -2.71 -5.11
C ASP A 879 -26.36 -3.07 -4.36
N VAL A 880 -25.28 -2.34 -4.62
CA VAL A 880 -23.95 -2.67 -4.09
C VAL A 880 -23.64 -1.83 -2.86
N THR A 881 -23.29 -2.50 -1.77
CA THR A 881 -22.66 -1.87 -0.60
C THR A 881 -21.16 -2.12 -0.66
N LEU A 882 -20.35 -1.06 -0.54
CA LEU A 882 -18.90 -1.16 -0.46
C LEU A 882 -18.43 -1.19 0.99
N ARG A 883 -17.60 -2.18 1.34
CA ARG A 883 -16.76 -2.14 2.54
C ARG A 883 -15.34 -1.74 2.16
N ILE A 884 -14.96 -0.51 2.44
CA ILE A 884 -13.62 0.02 2.13
C ILE A 884 -12.64 -0.14 3.31
N SER A 885 -11.37 -0.44 3.03
CA SER A 885 -10.33 -0.40 4.07
C SER A 885 -9.98 1.03 4.50
N GLY A 886 -9.42 1.21 5.69
CA GLY A 886 -8.98 2.54 6.16
C GLY A 886 -7.94 3.18 5.24
N PHE A 887 -7.07 2.38 4.61
CA PHE A 887 -6.13 2.89 3.61
C PHE A 887 -6.82 3.28 2.29
N PHE A 888 -7.87 2.56 1.86
CA PHE A 888 -8.65 2.97 0.68
C PHE A 888 -9.23 4.38 0.86
N ARG A 889 -9.76 4.69 2.06
CA ARG A 889 -10.21 6.04 2.44
C ARG A 889 -9.10 7.08 2.28
N ASP A 890 -7.91 6.79 2.81
CA ASP A 890 -6.80 7.74 2.82
C ASP A 890 -6.23 8.00 1.41
N ALA A 891 -6.21 6.98 0.55
CA ALA A 891 -5.60 7.06 -0.78
C ALA A 891 -6.58 7.45 -1.90
N PHE A 892 -7.87 7.15 -1.76
CA PHE A 892 -8.86 7.26 -2.82
C PHE A 892 -10.15 8.02 -2.45
N PRO A 893 -10.09 9.20 -1.80
CA PRO A 893 -11.29 9.96 -1.44
C PRO A 893 -12.15 10.33 -2.66
N GLN A 894 -11.55 10.53 -3.83
CA GLN A 894 -12.26 10.78 -5.09
C GLN A 894 -13.02 9.55 -5.62
N LEU A 895 -12.54 8.32 -5.36
CA LEU A 895 -13.26 7.11 -5.78
C LEU A 895 -14.48 6.87 -4.89
N ILE A 896 -14.37 7.18 -3.60
CA ILE A 896 -15.51 7.21 -2.67
C ILE A 896 -16.56 8.18 -3.19
N ALA A 897 -16.18 9.42 -3.48
CA ALA A 897 -17.10 10.43 -4.00
C ALA A 897 -17.73 10.03 -5.35
N LEU A 898 -16.94 9.41 -6.25
CA LEU A 898 -17.43 8.89 -7.54
C LEU A 898 -18.48 7.81 -7.34
N PHE A 899 -18.20 6.82 -6.49
CA PHE A 899 -19.09 5.70 -6.24
C PHE A 899 -20.38 6.13 -5.54
N ASP A 900 -20.27 6.99 -4.51
CA ASP A 900 -21.43 7.58 -3.83
C ASP A 900 -22.34 8.33 -4.82
N SER A 901 -21.73 9.17 -5.68
CA SER A 901 -22.50 9.90 -6.71
C SER A 901 -23.18 8.96 -7.72
N ALA A 902 -22.50 7.88 -8.10
CA ALA A 902 -23.05 6.86 -8.99
C ALA A 902 -24.21 6.10 -8.34
N ALA A 903 -24.05 5.67 -7.08
CA ALA A 903 -25.09 4.99 -6.31
C ALA A 903 -26.33 5.87 -6.15
N LYS A 904 -26.17 7.14 -5.78
CA LYS A 904 -27.27 8.11 -5.67
C LYS A 904 -27.98 8.36 -7.00
N ALA A 905 -27.24 8.40 -8.10
CA ALA A 905 -27.83 8.51 -9.43
C ALA A 905 -28.69 7.28 -9.78
N VAL A 906 -28.22 6.07 -9.44
CA VAL A 906 -28.99 4.82 -9.62
C VAL A 906 -30.22 4.78 -8.72
N GLN A 907 -30.11 5.21 -7.47
CA GLN A 907 -31.22 5.31 -6.51
C GLN A 907 -32.31 6.31 -6.96
N ALA A 908 -31.95 7.33 -7.72
CA ALA A 908 -32.89 8.36 -8.20
C ALA A 908 -33.65 7.97 -9.49
N LEU A 909 -33.32 6.83 -10.11
CA LEU A 909 -33.97 6.41 -11.36
C LEU A 909 -35.44 6.03 -11.15
N ASP A 910 -36.24 6.29 -12.18
CA ASP A 910 -37.62 5.82 -12.23
C ASP A 910 -37.72 4.47 -12.94
N GLU A 911 -37.16 3.45 -12.29
CA GLU A 911 -37.21 2.05 -12.70
C GLU A 911 -38.08 1.24 -11.71
N SER A 912 -38.61 0.10 -12.15
CA SER A 912 -39.43 -0.76 -11.29
C SER A 912 -38.59 -1.47 -10.23
N ALA A 913 -39.22 -1.91 -9.14
CA ALA A 913 -38.50 -2.49 -8.00
C ALA A 913 -37.77 -3.80 -8.31
N ASP A 914 -38.27 -4.58 -9.27
CA ASP A 914 -37.63 -5.81 -9.76
C ASP A 914 -36.40 -5.54 -10.62
N GLN A 915 -36.33 -4.37 -11.27
CA GLN A 915 -35.20 -3.96 -12.11
C GLN A 915 -34.17 -3.13 -11.34
N ASN A 916 -34.61 -2.32 -10.38
CA ASN A 916 -33.75 -1.46 -9.58
C ASN A 916 -34.17 -1.47 -8.10
N PRO A 917 -33.66 -2.43 -7.32
CA PRO A 917 -33.95 -2.52 -5.88
C PRO A 917 -33.44 -1.29 -5.11
N ALA A 918 -32.32 -0.68 -5.53
CA ALA A 918 -31.76 0.49 -4.88
C ALA A 918 -32.71 1.71 -4.95
N ALA A 919 -33.34 1.93 -6.11
CA ALA A 919 -34.30 3.02 -6.29
C ALA A 919 -35.60 2.78 -5.49
N ALA A 920 -36.09 1.54 -5.47
CA ALA A 920 -37.26 1.19 -4.66
C ALA A 920 -37.03 1.43 -3.16
N ARG A 921 -35.84 1.06 -2.67
CA ARG A 921 -35.41 1.28 -1.27
C ARG A 921 -35.26 2.75 -0.93
N ALA A 922 -34.63 3.53 -1.80
CA ALA A 922 -34.52 4.97 -1.62
C ALA A 922 -35.90 5.65 -1.56
N LYS A 923 -36.84 5.26 -2.44
CA LYS A 923 -38.25 5.72 -2.40
C LYS A 923 -38.96 5.34 -1.10
N ALA A 924 -38.54 4.25 -0.44
CA ALA A 924 -39.06 3.81 0.86
C ALA A 924 -38.44 4.54 2.07
N GLY A 925 -37.48 5.46 1.85
CA GLY A 925 -36.86 6.27 2.89
C GLY A 925 -35.62 5.65 3.55
N GLU A 926 -35.03 4.62 2.95
CA GLU A 926 -33.76 4.04 3.42
C GLU A 926 -32.57 4.99 3.18
N THR A 927 -31.52 4.87 4.00
CA THR A 927 -30.28 5.65 3.85
C THR A 927 -29.70 5.54 2.43
N SER A 928 -29.21 6.67 1.90
CA SER A 928 -28.53 6.71 0.60
C SER A 928 -27.13 6.10 0.64
N ALA A 929 -26.53 5.98 1.83
CA ALA A 929 -25.15 5.54 2.00
C ALA A 929 -24.93 4.14 1.42
N ARG A 930 -23.87 4.00 0.61
CA ARG A 930 -23.42 2.73 0.02
C ARG A 930 -21.92 2.47 0.20
N VAL A 931 -21.22 3.32 0.92
CA VAL A 931 -19.79 3.14 1.20
C VAL A 931 -19.58 3.19 2.71
N TYR A 932 -19.05 2.10 3.28
CA TYR A 932 -18.82 1.93 4.71
C TYR A 932 -17.35 1.59 5.00
N GLY A 933 -16.76 2.30 5.95
CA GLY A 933 -15.34 2.32 6.23
C GLY A 933 -15.01 2.12 7.72
N SER A 934 -13.72 2.03 8.05
CA SER A 934 -13.27 2.16 9.44
C SER A 934 -13.51 3.59 9.96
N LYS A 935 -13.61 3.79 11.28
CA LYS A 935 -13.67 5.12 11.92
C LYS A 935 -12.57 6.05 11.35
N PRO A 936 -12.86 7.34 11.08
CA PRO A 936 -11.84 8.31 10.69
C PRO A 936 -10.63 8.29 11.64
N GLY A 937 -9.41 8.23 11.07
CA GLY A 937 -8.17 8.14 11.85
C GLY A 937 -7.82 6.77 12.43
N ALA A 938 -8.68 5.76 12.21
CA ALA A 938 -8.45 4.36 12.58
C ALA A 938 -8.40 3.42 11.35
N TYR A 939 -7.94 2.19 11.58
CA TYR A 939 -7.62 1.17 10.57
C TYR A 939 -7.94 -0.24 11.09
N GLY A 940 -8.23 -1.18 10.19
CA GLY A 940 -8.60 -2.57 10.53
C GLY A 940 -10.11 -2.81 10.61
N ALA A 941 -10.49 -4.06 10.91
CA ALA A 941 -11.89 -4.52 11.01
C ALA A 941 -12.28 -5.02 12.41
N GLY A 942 -11.35 -5.04 13.38
CA GLY A 942 -11.64 -5.35 14.80
C GLY A 942 -11.63 -6.82 15.20
N LEU A 943 -11.51 -7.76 14.24
CA LEU A 943 -11.60 -9.19 14.53
C LEU A 943 -10.31 -9.79 15.08
N GLN A 944 -9.15 -9.22 14.75
CA GLN A 944 -7.88 -9.85 15.06
C GLN A 944 -7.61 -9.97 16.56
N ALA A 945 -7.82 -8.88 17.31
CA ALA A 945 -7.73 -8.91 18.76
C ALA A 945 -8.74 -9.90 19.38
N MET A 946 -9.93 -10.05 18.79
CA MET A 946 -10.93 -11.01 19.26
C MET A 946 -10.43 -12.46 19.11
N ILE A 947 -9.86 -12.81 17.95
CA ILE A 947 -9.35 -14.16 17.67
C ILE A 947 -8.07 -14.49 18.46
N ASP A 948 -7.16 -13.51 18.60
CA ASP A 948 -5.88 -13.70 19.28
C ASP A 948 -6.05 -13.85 20.80
N GLU A 949 -6.85 -12.98 21.40
CA GLU A 949 -7.05 -12.90 22.86
C GLU A 949 -8.27 -13.73 23.34
N LYS A 950 -8.92 -14.47 22.42
CA LYS A 950 -10.07 -15.34 22.68
C LYS A 950 -11.27 -14.62 23.32
N LEU A 951 -11.50 -13.36 22.95
CA LEU A 951 -12.53 -12.47 23.52
C LEU A 951 -13.93 -12.69 22.93
N TRP A 952 -14.28 -13.94 22.65
CA TRP A 952 -15.57 -14.27 22.03
C TRP A 952 -16.09 -15.62 22.54
N GLY A 953 -17.37 -15.64 22.87
CA GLY A 953 -18.12 -16.84 23.22
C GLY A 953 -18.74 -17.50 21.99
N ASN A 954 -19.24 -16.71 21.04
CA ASN A 954 -19.87 -17.21 19.82
C ASN A 954 -19.61 -16.27 18.61
N ARG A 955 -20.11 -16.67 17.44
CA ARG A 955 -19.92 -15.94 16.17
C ARG A 955 -20.59 -14.55 16.17
N ASP A 956 -21.62 -14.32 16.98
CA ASP A 956 -22.30 -13.03 17.09
C ASP A 956 -21.38 -11.97 17.70
N ASP A 957 -20.51 -12.34 18.65
CA ASP A 957 -19.52 -11.40 19.21
C ASP A 957 -18.55 -10.88 18.12
N LEU A 958 -18.19 -11.74 17.16
CA LEU A 958 -17.35 -11.36 16.01
C LEU A 958 -18.11 -10.45 15.03
N ALA A 959 -19.40 -10.72 14.81
CA ALA A 959 -20.28 -9.88 14.02
C ALA A 959 -20.41 -8.46 14.62
N ASP A 960 -20.62 -8.36 15.93
CA ASP A 960 -20.74 -7.09 16.64
C ASP A 960 -19.45 -6.26 16.53
N ALA A 961 -18.28 -6.89 16.67
CA ALA A 961 -16.99 -6.23 16.47
C ALA A 961 -16.86 -5.68 15.03
N TYR A 962 -17.23 -6.46 14.02
CA TYR A 962 -17.20 -6.02 12.63
C TYR A 962 -18.12 -4.81 12.38
N LEU A 963 -19.33 -4.84 12.93
CA LEU A 963 -20.31 -3.75 12.81
C LEU A 963 -19.85 -2.48 13.51
N GLU A 964 -19.24 -2.59 14.70
CA GLU A 964 -18.72 -1.43 15.44
C GLU A 964 -17.54 -0.77 14.72
N TRP A 965 -16.65 -1.58 14.13
CA TRP A 965 -15.47 -1.05 13.42
C TRP A 965 -15.80 -0.56 12.01
N GLY A 966 -16.81 -1.13 11.34
CA GLY A 966 -17.18 -0.82 9.96
C GLY A 966 -18.39 0.09 9.78
N GLY A 967 -19.14 0.40 10.83
CA GLY A 967 -20.39 1.17 10.80
C GLY A 967 -20.22 2.68 10.60
N TYR A 968 -19.31 3.11 9.72
CA TYR A 968 -19.07 4.53 9.40
C TYR A 968 -19.31 4.79 7.91
N ALA A 969 -20.31 5.59 7.59
CA ALA A 969 -20.68 5.93 6.24
C ALA A 969 -19.78 7.03 5.65
N TYR A 970 -19.33 6.81 4.42
CA TYR A 970 -18.54 7.76 3.64
C TYR A 970 -19.33 8.20 2.42
N GLU A 971 -19.49 9.51 2.24
CA GLU A 971 -20.23 10.09 1.12
C GLU A 971 -19.47 11.29 0.56
N ALA A 972 -19.90 11.81 -0.59
CA ALA A 972 -19.35 13.05 -1.12
C ALA A 972 -19.55 14.21 -0.12
N GLY A 973 -18.45 14.64 0.52
CA GLY A 973 -18.46 15.70 1.53
C GLY A 973 -18.73 15.24 2.97
N VAL A 974 -18.91 13.94 3.22
CA VAL A 974 -19.09 13.35 4.56
C VAL A 974 -17.94 12.38 4.85
N GLU A 975 -17.11 12.72 5.83
CA GLU A 975 -15.87 12.00 6.14
C GLU A 975 -16.07 11.00 7.30
N GLY A 976 -16.90 9.97 7.11
CA GLY A 976 -17.03 8.85 8.06
C GLY A 976 -17.99 9.13 9.23
N ALA A 977 -19.26 9.43 8.93
CA ALA A 977 -20.29 9.59 9.95
C ALA A 977 -20.69 8.22 10.52
N ARG A 978 -20.84 8.11 11.85
CA ARG A 978 -21.30 6.85 12.47
C ARG A 978 -22.73 6.56 12.02
N ASP A 979 -22.92 5.43 11.35
CA ASP A 979 -24.19 4.95 10.78
C ASP A 979 -24.28 3.43 10.88
N ARG A 980 -24.25 2.92 12.11
CA ARG A 980 -24.35 1.48 12.38
C ARG A 980 -25.71 0.93 11.92
N ASP A 981 -26.80 1.62 12.23
CA ASP A 981 -28.16 1.21 11.84
C ASP A 981 -28.31 1.11 10.31
N GLY A 982 -27.77 2.08 9.57
CA GLY A 982 -27.75 2.04 8.11
C GLY A 982 -26.91 0.89 7.57
N PHE A 983 -25.77 0.60 8.20
CA PHE A 983 -24.92 -0.52 7.81
C PHE A 983 -25.60 -1.88 8.07
N GLU A 984 -26.21 -2.06 9.25
CA GLU A 984 -26.99 -3.25 9.59
C GLU A 984 -28.17 -3.45 8.62
N ALA A 985 -28.91 -2.38 8.29
CA ALA A 985 -29.97 -2.44 7.29
C ALA A 985 -29.45 -2.87 5.91
N ARG A 986 -28.21 -2.51 5.56
CA ARG A 986 -27.57 -2.93 4.31
C ARG A 986 -27.18 -4.40 4.34
N LEU A 987 -26.46 -4.82 5.36
CA LEU A 987 -26.04 -6.22 5.52
C LEU A 987 -27.24 -7.16 5.73
N GLY A 988 -28.34 -6.71 6.32
CA GLY A 988 -29.58 -7.48 6.43
C GLY A 988 -30.27 -7.77 5.08
N GLN A 989 -29.81 -7.14 3.99
CA GLN A 989 -30.43 -7.24 2.66
C GLN A 989 -29.51 -7.85 1.60
N VAL A 990 -28.23 -8.10 1.89
CA VAL A 990 -27.31 -8.66 0.90
C VAL A 990 -27.60 -10.14 0.65
N GLU A 991 -27.43 -10.55 -0.60
CA GLU A 991 -27.63 -11.92 -1.06
C GLU A 991 -26.31 -12.65 -1.29
N ALA A 992 -25.19 -11.91 -1.42
CA ALA A 992 -23.85 -12.45 -1.46
C ALA A 992 -22.79 -11.46 -0.97
N ILE A 993 -21.65 -12.00 -0.55
CA ILE A 993 -20.43 -11.26 -0.18
C ILE A 993 -19.38 -11.54 -1.25
N VAL A 994 -18.62 -10.52 -1.63
CA VAL A 994 -17.63 -10.59 -2.71
C VAL A 994 -16.30 -10.02 -2.22
N GLN A 995 -15.25 -10.84 -2.32
CA GLN A 995 -13.86 -10.47 -2.12
C GLN A 995 -13.07 -10.85 -3.38
N ASN A 996 -12.14 -10.00 -3.81
CA ASN A 996 -11.25 -10.31 -4.94
C ASN A 996 -9.82 -10.53 -4.43
N GLN A 997 -9.10 -11.44 -5.10
CA GLN A 997 -7.67 -11.66 -4.98
C GLN A 997 -7.00 -11.36 -6.33
N ASP A 998 -6.03 -10.45 -6.34
CA ASP A 998 -5.48 -9.91 -7.59
C ASP A 998 -4.10 -10.44 -7.97
N ASN A 999 -3.51 -11.35 -7.18
CA ASN A 999 -2.13 -11.83 -7.36
C ASN A 999 -1.94 -13.24 -6.74
N ARG A 1000 -0.76 -13.87 -6.97
CA ARG A 1000 -0.46 -15.26 -6.55
C ARG A 1000 0.70 -15.36 -5.55
N GLU A 1001 1.29 -14.23 -5.18
CA GLU A 1001 2.38 -14.15 -4.22
C GLU A 1001 1.92 -14.43 -2.77
N HIS A 1002 0.61 -14.29 -2.51
CA HIS A 1002 -0.05 -14.76 -1.30
C HIS A 1002 -1.45 -15.28 -1.61
N ASP A 1003 -1.99 -16.13 -0.73
CA ASP A 1003 -3.35 -16.66 -0.79
C ASP A 1003 -4.23 -16.25 0.41
N VAL A 1004 -5.47 -16.75 0.44
CA VAL A 1004 -6.46 -16.44 1.48
C VAL A 1004 -6.03 -16.87 2.89
N LEU A 1005 -5.11 -17.84 3.01
CA LEU A 1005 -4.55 -18.35 4.27
C LEU A 1005 -3.12 -17.85 4.54
N ASP A 1006 -2.71 -16.76 3.89
CA ASP A 1006 -1.41 -16.09 4.13
C ASP A 1006 -1.55 -14.69 4.73
N SER A 1007 -2.74 -14.10 4.68
CA SER A 1007 -3.03 -12.78 5.23
C SER A 1007 -4.26 -12.81 6.12
N ASP A 1008 -4.13 -12.21 7.30
CA ASP A 1008 -5.22 -12.03 8.25
C ASP A 1008 -6.31 -11.08 7.74
N ASP A 1009 -5.97 -10.14 6.85
CA ASP A 1009 -6.94 -9.19 6.30
C ASP A 1009 -8.13 -9.88 5.60
N TYR A 1010 -7.93 -11.03 4.95
CA TYR A 1010 -9.02 -11.71 4.27
C TYR A 1010 -10.10 -12.15 5.25
N TYR A 1011 -9.77 -12.91 6.31
CA TYR A 1011 -10.81 -13.33 7.27
C TYR A 1011 -11.39 -12.13 8.03
N GLN A 1012 -10.61 -11.07 8.26
CA GLN A 1012 -11.09 -9.87 8.93
C GLN A 1012 -12.18 -9.15 8.13
N PHE A 1013 -11.99 -9.00 6.81
CA PHE A 1013 -12.94 -8.29 5.95
C PHE A 1013 -14.05 -9.20 5.40
N GLU A 1014 -13.69 -10.33 4.82
CA GLU A 1014 -14.59 -11.31 4.20
C GLU A 1014 -15.30 -12.16 5.26
N GLY A 1015 -14.52 -12.75 6.18
CA GLY A 1015 -15.07 -13.53 7.30
C GLY A 1015 -15.90 -12.67 8.25
N GLY A 1016 -15.42 -11.47 8.61
CA GLY A 1016 -16.19 -10.53 9.43
C GLY A 1016 -17.52 -10.11 8.80
N ALA A 1017 -17.53 -9.86 7.48
CA ALA A 1017 -18.76 -9.62 6.74
C ALA A 1017 -19.72 -10.83 6.81
N ALA A 1018 -19.20 -12.04 6.62
CA ALA A 1018 -20.01 -13.26 6.69
C ALA A 1018 -20.61 -13.49 8.08
N ALA A 1019 -19.85 -13.22 9.14
CA ALA A 1019 -20.36 -13.25 10.51
C ALA A 1019 -21.50 -12.24 10.71
N ALA A 1020 -21.29 -10.98 10.30
CA ALA A 1020 -22.30 -9.93 10.42
C ALA A 1020 -23.57 -10.20 9.62
N VAL A 1021 -23.45 -10.66 8.37
CA VAL A 1021 -24.59 -10.98 7.51
C VAL A 1021 -25.40 -12.14 8.10
N ALA A 1022 -24.75 -13.21 8.55
CA ALA A 1022 -25.47 -14.34 9.13
C ALA A 1022 -26.13 -14.00 10.47
N HIS A 1023 -25.47 -13.19 11.30
CA HIS A 1023 -26.02 -12.68 12.54
C HIS A 1023 -27.34 -11.91 12.28
N LEU A 1024 -27.31 -10.96 11.34
CA LEU A 1024 -28.46 -10.10 11.03
C LEU A 1024 -29.60 -10.83 10.33
N GLN A 1025 -29.29 -11.83 9.48
CA GLN A 1025 -30.30 -12.53 8.68
C GLN A 1025 -30.73 -13.87 9.28
N GLY A 1026 -30.02 -14.39 10.28
CA GLY A 1026 -30.24 -15.73 10.85
C GLY A 1026 -29.89 -16.89 9.92
N GLN A 1027 -29.21 -16.62 8.80
CA GLN A 1027 -28.77 -17.61 7.82
C GLN A 1027 -27.51 -17.15 7.08
N ASP A 1028 -26.67 -18.10 6.66
CA ASP A 1028 -25.50 -17.82 5.85
C ASP A 1028 -25.88 -17.40 4.42
N ARG A 1029 -25.01 -16.61 3.79
CA ARG A 1029 -25.08 -16.23 2.38
C ARG A 1029 -23.85 -16.71 1.61
N PRO A 1030 -23.97 -16.96 0.30
CA PRO A 1030 -22.83 -17.24 -0.55
C PRO A 1030 -21.72 -16.18 -0.38
N ILE A 1031 -20.49 -16.67 -0.25
CA ILE A 1031 -19.29 -15.86 -0.20
C ILE A 1031 -18.47 -16.22 -1.44
N TYR A 1032 -18.23 -15.24 -2.30
CA TYR A 1032 -17.45 -15.40 -3.52
C TYR A 1032 -16.07 -14.81 -3.34
N HIS A 1033 -15.04 -15.65 -3.54
CA HIS A 1033 -13.64 -15.26 -3.56
C HIS A 1033 -13.15 -15.33 -5.02
N ASN A 1034 -13.12 -14.17 -5.68
CA ASN A 1034 -12.80 -14.11 -7.10
C ASN A 1034 -11.30 -13.98 -7.32
N ASP A 1035 -10.78 -14.70 -8.29
CA ASP A 1035 -9.39 -14.66 -8.70
C ASP A 1035 -9.21 -13.76 -9.93
N HIS A 1036 -8.55 -12.63 -9.73
CA HIS A 1036 -8.17 -11.63 -10.74
C HIS A 1036 -6.65 -11.62 -11.00
N SER A 1037 -5.92 -12.67 -10.56
CA SER A 1037 -4.47 -12.76 -10.72
C SER A 1037 -4.05 -12.86 -12.18
N ARG A 1038 -4.94 -13.38 -13.04
CA ARG A 1038 -4.79 -13.40 -14.50
C ARG A 1038 -5.80 -12.41 -15.10
N PRO A 1039 -5.38 -11.21 -15.54
CA PRO A 1039 -6.30 -10.15 -15.97
C PRO A 1039 -7.26 -10.56 -17.10
N GLU A 1040 -6.83 -11.48 -17.97
CA GLU A 1040 -7.61 -11.96 -19.11
C GLU A 1040 -8.66 -13.02 -18.74
N ARG A 1041 -8.50 -13.69 -17.59
CA ARG A 1041 -9.36 -14.80 -17.13
C ARG A 1041 -9.70 -14.63 -15.65
N PRO A 1042 -10.61 -13.69 -15.29
CA PRO A 1042 -11.16 -13.65 -13.94
C PRO A 1042 -11.93 -14.95 -13.67
N VAL A 1043 -11.69 -15.57 -12.51
CA VAL A 1043 -12.39 -16.80 -12.10
C VAL A 1043 -13.23 -16.54 -10.85
N ILE A 1044 -14.47 -17.01 -10.84
CA ILE A 1044 -15.41 -16.85 -9.73
C ILE A 1044 -15.49 -18.18 -8.99
N ARG A 1045 -15.12 -18.19 -7.70
CA ARG A 1045 -15.19 -19.37 -6.82
C ARG A 1045 -15.95 -19.02 -5.55
N THR A 1046 -16.50 -20.02 -4.88
CA THR A 1046 -16.94 -19.83 -3.50
C THR A 1046 -15.72 -19.83 -2.57
N LEU A 1047 -15.85 -19.22 -1.40
CA LEU A 1047 -14.80 -19.26 -0.38
C LEU A 1047 -14.48 -20.69 0.06
N GLU A 1048 -15.49 -21.58 0.13
CA GLU A 1048 -15.29 -22.99 0.47
C GLU A 1048 -14.41 -23.70 -0.56
N ASP A 1049 -14.65 -23.48 -1.86
CA ASP A 1049 -13.83 -24.03 -2.95
C ASP A 1049 -12.38 -23.53 -2.85
N GLU A 1050 -12.18 -22.23 -2.59
CA GLU A 1050 -10.83 -21.66 -2.51
C GLU A 1050 -10.07 -22.15 -1.27
N ILE A 1051 -10.73 -22.27 -0.10
CA ILE A 1051 -10.10 -22.84 1.09
C ILE A 1051 -9.67 -24.30 0.82
N GLY A 1052 -10.56 -25.12 0.27
CA GLY A 1052 -10.23 -26.52 -0.08
C GLY A 1052 -9.05 -26.60 -1.04
N ARG A 1053 -9.01 -25.68 -2.02
CA ARG A 1053 -7.91 -25.58 -2.98
C ARG A 1053 -6.60 -25.23 -2.30
N VAL A 1054 -6.55 -24.13 -1.54
CA VAL A 1054 -5.35 -23.62 -0.88
C VAL A 1054 -4.80 -24.62 0.13
N VAL A 1055 -5.68 -25.32 0.87
CA VAL A 1055 -5.26 -26.36 1.81
C VAL A 1055 -4.45 -27.45 1.10
N ARG A 1056 -4.88 -27.86 -0.09
CA ARG A 1056 -4.24 -28.95 -0.85
C ARG A 1056 -3.08 -28.48 -1.73
N SER A 1057 -3.23 -27.35 -2.42
CA SER A 1057 -2.17 -26.86 -3.30
C SER A 1057 -0.98 -26.33 -2.53
N ARG A 1058 -1.19 -25.80 -1.31
CA ARG A 1058 -0.14 -25.18 -0.50
C ARG A 1058 -0.03 -25.68 0.93
N VAL A 1059 -1.07 -25.55 1.77
CA VAL A 1059 -0.97 -25.72 3.25
C VAL A 1059 -0.31 -27.04 3.63
N VAL A 1060 -0.77 -28.13 3.03
CA VAL A 1060 -0.31 -29.49 3.30
C VAL A 1060 0.51 -30.08 2.15
N ASN A 1061 0.96 -29.23 1.22
CA ASN A 1061 1.81 -29.64 0.12
C ASN A 1061 3.26 -29.81 0.61
N PRO A 1062 3.87 -31.01 0.48
CA PRO A 1062 5.25 -31.25 0.88
C PRO A 1062 6.23 -30.25 0.26
N LYS A 1063 6.03 -29.85 -1.00
CA LYS A 1063 6.88 -28.87 -1.68
C LYS A 1063 6.88 -27.52 -0.97
N TRP A 1064 5.72 -27.05 -0.51
CA TRP A 1064 5.64 -25.82 0.28
C TRP A 1064 6.22 -26.00 1.68
N ILE A 1065 5.92 -27.12 2.35
CA ILE A 1065 6.44 -27.45 3.69
C ILE A 1065 7.97 -27.45 3.68
N ASP A 1066 8.58 -28.16 2.73
CA ASP A 1066 10.03 -28.19 2.53
C ASP A 1066 10.57 -26.83 2.10
N GLY A 1067 9.78 -26.09 1.31
CA GLY A 1067 9.95 -24.69 0.98
C GLY A 1067 10.22 -23.81 2.20
N VAL A 1068 9.27 -23.79 3.13
CA VAL A 1068 9.36 -22.97 4.35
C VAL A 1068 10.32 -23.55 5.38
N LYS A 1069 10.55 -24.87 5.42
CA LYS A 1069 11.56 -25.50 6.31
C LYS A 1069 12.97 -24.93 6.10
N ARG A 1070 13.31 -24.43 4.90
CA ARG A 1070 14.58 -23.75 4.63
C ARG A 1070 14.79 -22.44 5.43
N HIS A 1071 13.74 -21.92 6.06
CA HIS A 1071 13.71 -20.61 6.73
C HIS A 1071 13.57 -20.68 8.26
N GLY A 1072 13.87 -21.83 8.88
CA GLY A 1072 13.97 -21.99 10.34
C GLY A 1072 12.78 -21.40 11.11
N TYR A 1073 13.06 -20.46 12.02
CA TYR A 1073 12.03 -19.80 12.84
C TYR A 1073 10.87 -19.21 12.00
N LYS A 1074 11.17 -18.50 10.90
CA LYS A 1074 10.13 -17.89 10.06
C LYS A 1074 9.37 -18.95 9.28
N GLY A 1075 10.01 -20.06 8.91
CA GLY A 1075 9.32 -21.20 8.31
C GLY A 1075 8.24 -21.77 9.23
N ALA A 1076 8.59 -22.05 10.48
CA ALA A 1076 7.66 -22.52 11.49
C ALA A 1076 6.59 -21.48 11.88
N PHE A 1077 6.93 -20.18 11.84
CA PHE A 1077 5.96 -19.08 11.96
C PHE A 1077 4.87 -19.19 10.89
N GLU A 1078 5.25 -19.38 9.61
CA GLU A 1078 4.28 -19.40 8.48
C GLU A 1078 3.29 -20.55 8.63
N MET A 1079 3.75 -21.69 9.13
CA MET A 1079 2.88 -22.82 9.47
C MET A 1079 1.89 -22.45 10.57
N ALA A 1080 2.34 -21.84 11.68
CA ALA A 1080 1.46 -21.43 12.77
C ALA A 1080 0.44 -20.35 12.34
N ALA A 1081 0.87 -19.36 11.56
CA ALA A 1081 0.00 -18.33 11.01
C ALA A 1081 -1.09 -18.92 10.10
N THR A 1082 -0.71 -19.87 9.24
CA THR A 1082 -1.67 -20.60 8.38
C THR A 1082 -2.77 -21.29 9.21
N VAL A 1083 -2.40 -22.00 10.30
CA VAL A 1083 -3.37 -22.67 11.18
C VAL A 1083 -4.30 -21.65 11.86
N ASP A 1084 -3.76 -20.50 12.26
CA ASP A 1084 -4.53 -19.42 12.88
C ASP A 1084 -5.57 -18.83 11.93
N TYR A 1085 -5.19 -18.57 10.67
CA TYR A 1085 -6.10 -18.02 9.66
C TYR A 1085 -7.16 -19.04 9.25
N LEU A 1086 -6.77 -20.32 9.10
CA LEU A 1086 -7.73 -21.41 8.88
C LEU A 1086 -8.75 -21.48 10.02
N PHE A 1087 -8.31 -21.40 11.27
CA PHE A 1087 -9.20 -21.34 12.43
C PHE A 1087 -10.11 -20.10 12.38
N ALA A 1088 -9.59 -18.93 12.04
CA ALA A 1088 -10.36 -17.70 12.00
C ALA A 1088 -11.46 -17.76 10.92
N PHE A 1089 -11.20 -18.34 9.76
CA PHE A 1089 -12.24 -18.62 8.76
C PHE A 1089 -13.27 -19.63 9.25
N ALA A 1090 -12.86 -20.67 9.98
CA ALA A 1090 -13.80 -21.60 10.60
C ALA A 1090 -14.75 -20.88 11.57
N ALA A 1091 -14.20 -19.97 12.40
CA ALA A 1091 -14.96 -19.21 13.39
C ALA A 1091 -15.93 -18.19 12.78
N THR A 1092 -15.57 -17.60 11.63
CA THR A 1092 -16.31 -16.49 11.02
C THR A 1092 -17.31 -16.94 9.94
N THR A 1093 -17.01 -18.01 9.21
CA THR A 1093 -17.77 -18.41 7.99
C THR A 1093 -18.35 -19.82 8.03
N GLY A 1094 -17.69 -20.75 8.72
CA GLY A 1094 -17.99 -22.18 8.62
C GLY A 1094 -17.56 -22.86 7.30
N ALA A 1095 -16.85 -22.16 6.41
CA ALA A 1095 -16.33 -22.70 5.16
C ALA A 1095 -15.19 -23.72 5.35
N VAL A 1096 -14.58 -23.75 6.54
CA VAL A 1096 -13.58 -24.75 6.91
C VAL A 1096 -14.26 -25.99 7.48
N ARG A 1097 -13.96 -27.16 6.90
CA ARG A 1097 -14.57 -28.45 7.27
C ARG A 1097 -13.60 -29.32 8.07
N ASN A 1098 -14.13 -30.37 8.71
CA ASN A 1098 -13.33 -31.29 9.54
C ASN A 1098 -12.12 -31.88 8.81
N HIS A 1099 -12.28 -32.24 7.53
CA HIS A 1099 -11.19 -32.84 6.76
C HIS A 1099 -10.07 -31.85 6.46
N HIS A 1100 -10.33 -30.53 6.43
CA HIS A 1100 -9.26 -29.52 6.32
C HIS A 1100 -8.37 -29.54 7.57
N PHE A 1101 -8.96 -29.58 8.77
CA PHE A 1101 -8.20 -29.68 10.02
C PHE A 1101 -7.49 -31.03 10.18
N ASP A 1102 -8.12 -32.13 9.74
CA ASP A 1102 -7.48 -33.45 9.74
C ASP A 1102 -6.20 -33.43 8.88
N LEU A 1103 -6.25 -32.84 7.68
CA LEU A 1103 -5.09 -32.72 6.79
C LEU A 1103 -3.95 -31.89 7.43
N VAL A 1104 -4.30 -30.77 8.08
CA VAL A 1104 -3.31 -29.90 8.75
C VAL A 1104 -2.69 -30.59 9.96
N GLU A 1105 -3.47 -31.27 10.80
CA GLU A 1105 -2.92 -32.02 11.93
C GLU A 1105 -2.01 -33.14 11.47
N GLU A 1106 -2.37 -33.84 10.39
CA GLU A 1106 -1.56 -34.90 9.83
C GLU A 1106 -0.22 -34.37 9.32
N ALA A 1107 -0.24 -33.30 8.53
CA ALA A 1107 0.95 -32.72 7.92
C ALA A 1107 1.89 -32.03 8.93
N TYR A 1108 1.36 -31.40 9.98
CA TYR A 1108 2.19 -30.58 10.88
C TYR A 1108 2.51 -31.25 12.22
N LEU A 1109 1.59 -32.09 12.75
CA LEU A 1109 1.76 -32.71 14.07
C LEU A 1109 1.90 -34.23 14.02
N ALA A 1110 1.25 -34.92 13.08
CA ALA A 1110 1.40 -36.38 12.96
C ALA A 1110 2.69 -36.77 12.23
N ASP A 1111 3.13 -35.97 11.26
CA ASP A 1111 4.45 -36.09 10.64
C ASP A 1111 5.56 -35.72 11.64
N ASP A 1112 6.41 -36.70 11.98
CA ASP A 1112 7.44 -36.53 13.00
C ASP A 1112 8.50 -35.52 12.57
N GLU A 1113 8.89 -35.53 11.30
CA GLU A 1113 9.94 -34.64 10.78
C GLU A 1113 9.50 -33.16 10.82
N THR A 1114 8.29 -32.87 10.36
CA THR A 1114 7.73 -31.51 10.39
C THR A 1114 7.50 -31.05 11.83
N ARG A 1115 6.98 -31.92 12.70
CA ARG A 1115 6.79 -31.58 14.12
C ARG A 1115 8.11 -31.30 14.83
N GLU A 1116 9.15 -32.10 14.58
CA GLU A 1116 10.49 -31.91 15.15
C GLU A 1116 11.14 -30.62 14.64
N PHE A 1117 11.00 -30.30 13.35
CA PHE A 1117 11.46 -29.02 12.79
C PHE A 1117 10.82 -27.81 13.50
N ILE A 1118 9.50 -27.82 13.69
CA ILE A 1118 8.80 -26.72 14.39
C ILE A 1118 9.29 -26.65 15.84
N ALA A 1119 9.44 -27.81 16.52
CA ALA A 1119 9.93 -27.86 17.89
C ALA A 1119 11.34 -27.28 18.06
N GLU A 1120 12.25 -27.59 17.12
CA GLU A 1120 13.65 -27.17 17.16
C GLU A 1120 13.79 -25.67 16.90
N HIS A 1121 13.15 -25.16 15.84
CA HIS A 1121 13.35 -23.77 15.40
C HIS A 1121 12.37 -22.77 16.03
N ASN A 1122 11.19 -23.21 16.45
CA ASN A 1122 10.16 -22.33 17.02
C ASN A 1122 9.18 -23.09 17.94
N ALA A 1123 9.69 -23.56 19.08
CA ALA A 1123 8.87 -24.26 20.09
C ALA A 1123 7.58 -23.51 20.50
N PRO A 1124 7.56 -22.16 20.64
CA PRO A 1124 6.32 -21.43 20.87
C PRO A 1124 5.28 -21.59 19.75
N ALA A 1125 5.69 -21.63 18.47
CA ALA A 1125 4.78 -21.88 17.35
C ALA A 1125 4.19 -23.29 17.38
N LEU A 1126 4.97 -24.31 17.77
CA LEU A 1126 4.45 -25.67 17.94
C LEU A 1126 3.34 -25.72 18.99
N LEU A 1127 3.56 -25.06 20.13
CA LEU A 1127 2.56 -24.94 21.19
C LEU A 1127 1.32 -24.19 20.69
N GLU A 1128 1.50 -23.12 19.93
CA GLU A 1128 0.40 -22.34 19.36
C GLU A 1128 -0.46 -23.17 18.37
N ILE A 1129 0.17 -23.95 17.48
CA ILE A 1129 -0.55 -24.86 16.58
C ILE A 1129 -1.40 -25.84 17.38
N ALA A 1130 -0.80 -26.49 18.40
CA ALA A 1130 -1.53 -27.42 19.27
C ALA A 1130 -2.69 -26.74 20.02
N GLN A 1131 -2.46 -25.53 20.55
CA GLN A 1131 -3.50 -24.77 21.25
C GLN A 1131 -4.65 -24.38 20.32
N ARG A 1132 -4.35 -23.99 19.08
CA ARG A 1132 -5.37 -23.54 18.12
C ARG A 1132 -6.19 -24.70 17.60
N LEU A 1133 -5.55 -25.84 17.33
CA LEU A 1133 -6.22 -27.09 16.98
C LEU A 1133 -7.08 -27.62 18.14
N GLN A 1134 -6.59 -27.56 19.38
CA GLN A 1134 -7.39 -27.91 20.56
C GLN A 1134 -8.61 -26.97 20.71
N GLU A 1135 -8.43 -25.67 20.48
CA GLU A 1135 -9.53 -24.72 20.53
C GLU A 1135 -10.58 -25.00 19.45
N ALA A 1136 -10.18 -25.42 18.24
CA ALA A 1136 -11.11 -25.86 17.21
C ALA A 1136 -11.96 -27.06 17.67
N ILE A 1137 -11.35 -28.01 18.40
CA ILE A 1137 -12.04 -29.16 19.00
C ILE A 1137 -13.03 -28.70 20.07
N ASP A 1138 -12.57 -27.86 21.00
CA ASP A 1138 -13.36 -27.43 22.16
C ASP A 1138 -14.56 -26.58 21.75
N ARG A 1139 -14.43 -25.79 20.68
CA ARG A 1139 -15.51 -24.98 20.10
C ARG A 1139 -16.37 -25.75 19.10
N GLY A 1140 -16.10 -27.04 18.87
CA GLY A 1140 -16.90 -27.89 17.97
C GLY A 1140 -16.72 -27.58 16.48
N MET A 1141 -15.70 -26.80 16.11
CA MET A 1141 -15.34 -26.50 14.71
C MET A 1141 -14.60 -27.65 14.05
N TRP A 1142 -13.93 -28.49 14.86
CA TRP A 1142 -13.24 -29.68 14.40
C TRP A 1142 -13.60 -30.91 15.25
N ALA A 1143 -14.07 -31.96 14.58
CA ALA A 1143 -14.19 -33.30 15.12
C ALA A 1143 -13.13 -34.20 14.47
N PRO A 1144 -11.98 -34.46 15.16
CA PRO A 1144 -10.91 -35.24 14.57
C PRO A 1144 -11.36 -36.64 14.16
N LYS A 1145 -11.00 -37.05 12.94
CA LYS A 1145 -11.26 -38.42 12.47
C LYS A 1145 -10.45 -39.45 13.25
N SER A 1146 -9.24 -39.10 13.68
CA SER A 1146 -8.36 -39.99 14.45
C SER A 1146 -8.41 -39.72 15.95
N ASN A 1147 -8.56 -40.79 16.75
CA ASN A 1147 -8.41 -40.72 18.20
C ASN A 1147 -6.98 -40.33 18.63
N SER A 1148 -5.97 -40.62 17.80
CA SER A 1148 -4.58 -40.28 18.11
C SER A 1148 -4.32 -38.77 18.06
N ALA A 1149 -5.09 -38.01 17.27
CA ALA A 1149 -4.92 -36.56 17.15
C ALA A 1149 -5.15 -35.87 18.50
N ARG A 1150 -6.23 -36.23 19.19
CA ARG A 1150 -6.52 -35.73 20.55
C ARG A 1150 -5.41 -36.06 21.54
N ALA A 1151 -4.85 -37.27 21.47
CA ALA A 1151 -3.77 -37.69 22.36
C ALA A 1151 -2.46 -36.93 22.08
N ARG A 1152 -2.10 -36.74 20.80
CA ARG A 1152 -0.92 -35.94 20.41
C ARG A 1152 -1.03 -34.49 20.85
N ILE A 1153 -2.15 -33.85 20.52
CA ILE A 1153 -2.43 -32.46 20.90
C ILE A 1153 -2.38 -32.32 22.42
N GLY A 1154 -3.05 -33.21 23.15
CA GLY A 1154 -3.01 -33.23 24.62
C GLY A 1154 -1.59 -33.35 25.18
N GLY A 1155 -0.76 -34.23 24.61
CA GLY A 1155 0.64 -34.39 25.01
C GLY A 1155 1.52 -33.15 24.77
N LEU A 1156 1.28 -32.40 23.69
CA LEU A 1156 1.97 -31.14 23.42
C LEU A 1156 1.55 -30.00 24.37
N LEU A 1157 0.36 -30.09 24.95
CA LEU A 1157 -0.17 -29.11 25.90
C LEU A 1157 0.21 -29.40 27.36
N GLU A 1158 0.84 -30.54 27.68
CA GLU A 1158 1.24 -30.88 29.05
C GLU A 1158 2.37 -29.96 29.58
N PRO A 1159 2.25 -29.42 30.81
CA PRO A 1159 3.28 -28.54 31.37
C PRO A 1159 4.63 -29.25 31.54
N GLY A 1160 5.65 -28.79 30.83
CA GLY A 1160 7.04 -29.28 30.93
C GLY A 1160 7.56 -30.05 29.71
N VAL A 1161 6.69 -30.43 28.76
CA VAL A 1161 7.10 -31.11 27.52
C VAL A 1161 7.84 -30.15 26.59
N GLY A 1162 7.37 -28.90 26.45
CA GLY A 1162 8.02 -27.87 25.61
C GLY A 1162 9.44 -27.43 26.01
N ARG A 1163 9.93 -27.79 27.21
CA ARG A 1163 11.34 -27.60 27.61
C ARG A 1163 12.16 -28.90 27.62
N GLY A 1164 11.50 -30.06 27.50
CA GLY A 1164 12.08 -31.38 27.75
C GLY A 1164 12.26 -32.28 26.53
N VAL A 1165 11.55 -32.06 25.42
CA VAL A 1165 11.66 -32.95 24.24
C VAL A 1165 13.05 -32.91 23.60
N ALA A 1166 13.80 -31.81 23.75
CA ALA A 1166 15.18 -31.70 23.24
C ALA A 1166 16.22 -32.59 23.96
N LYS A 1167 15.87 -33.36 25.00
CA LYS A 1167 16.83 -34.21 25.74
C LYS A 1167 16.40 -35.65 26.01
N SER A 1168 15.22 -36.06 25.58
CA SER A 1168 14.84 -37.47 25.69
C SER A 1168 13.87 -37.87 24.59
N LEU A 1169 14.39 -38.02 23.38
CA LEU A 1169 14.10 -39.10 22.44
C LEU A 1169 15.35 -39.31 21.57
#